data_AF-A0A7Z0IU71-F1
#
_entry.id   AF-A0A7Z0IU71-F1
#
_cell.length_a   1.000
_cell.length_b   1.000
_cell.length_c   1.000
_cell.angle_alpha   90.00
_cell.angle_beta   90.00
_cell.angle_gamma   90.00
#
_symmetry.space_group_name_H-M   'P 1'
#
loop_
_entity.id
_entity.type
_entity.pdbx_description
1 polymer ?
#
loop_
_entity_poly.entity_id
_entity_poly.type
_entity_poly.pdbx_seq_one_letter_code
_entity_poly.pdbx_strand_id
1 'polypeptide(L)'
;MTVTDRDEQYLAESLLSVREQTHTTLEILIAPYGQASAVSDQILADVPDDYRLRLLESSATQAEARDRGARAVRGDYVCFLLAADLLTPNAMRTLVTSLEESGSDLAVGRIESRERLSPPVVAPYDLVHAQNRSGLTLDEFPVALSDVGVSNRLFRTTFWRRHGFSFGGVGGADAVGFDGYLKADRFDVVTAPVCVDMDRADGTPVEQLHDQTLGMEEWIEQTRATWVAIGQLASDLRDHWALGGLAGRANTILGDVERMSSEQWTSLRDLVVEIERGVSVEVWLKLPVEVRARLTYLVADRRGELTAFVASRWFERGNLRTRVADGQVHGIFPDTELPEDVTTLNVYETPARVLVRDVRPHDSDRAVIDLVAWIELVDLAEATPVITARLVPDTAGGDADDGSGADPDAGLPDPIELTVTPRRDAQANMSIGHKYQDYRPGGCRTEVDLTRLTTGRWHLEVTIDVDGVIRTTSDVQIDTRGPAGNLATRYRPRVHTSSGVSVACDRFADQLSFLATPTTPTTLQKAQVDDRTVSLTLAGELPQAVRATGGGVRIEAPVEDGRVTLTLPAHGAVELGAHAAWRLEALQGDITGRIAWTDPIGAPWTGERGGSVLAARDGQGYAQIIETADTVALDRVELGEGRITVRGHWLSSIPKHARLTLSGSQHSETVKIDTGASDFEVVFTLHWDEWGLGDSVLPNGSYQFRLTCGAKRAGNVRHTAAFLEHQADFQVSDEARLRPVNGNGPGITLQPPISVDHAGSYAHNLARERVLAAEEPIDESAVYLSTYAGSTATDSQLAIHEHLRRTRPDLTLYWGVADHASRVPEGGIPIVLQSPEWYRVIGTAKYLVQNIDFDRWWRKREGQRFLQTFHGYPAKSMGLRMWLAKQFSPLRCKAELDRTTAGWDLILTPTPEMDRYYREEYAYDGAIHSEGYPRDDALVGPPAGEARERTRRLLGIGPNQNVILYAPTWRDHLALNYRSAKMVEHLDVVAASEALGDDYVILLRGHRFNSKGSERSERTARIIDVTDYPEINDLILASDAAVLDYSSLRFDFALTGRPMVFLVPDLSDYTGGIRGFLYDYADTAPGPMLDTAEEVVAALSDLDRLEGRYRDRIAAFNAKYQYTQDGKATERVVEAFFDKH
;
A
#
# COMPACT_ATOMS: atom_id res chain seq x y z
N MET A 1 11.11 -30.24 -5.13
CA MET A 1 9.78 -29.64 -5.34
C MET A 1 8.77 -30.75 -5.59
N THR A 2 7.67 -30.81 -4.84
CA THR A 2 6.60 -31.82 -5.06
C THR A 2 5.45 -31.23 -5.87
N VAL A 3 4.94 -31.98 -6.86
CA VAL A 3 3.92 -31.51 -7.83
C VAL A 3 2.76 -32.51 -7.97
N THR A 4 1.54 -32.01 -8.16
CA THR A 4 0.34 -32.76 -8.58
C THR A 4 -0.43 -31.95 -9.63
N ASP A 5 -1.37 -32.56 -10.36
CA ASP A 5 -2.20 -31.89 -11.37
C ASP A 5 -3.05 -30.75 -10.78
N ARG A 6 -3.26 -30.72 -9.47
CA ARG A 6 -3.89 -29.57 -8.79
C ARG A 6 -3.02 -28.31 -8.81
N ASP A 7 -1.72 -28.46 -9.07
CA ASP A 7 -0.74 -27.38 -9.02
C ASP A 7 -0.45 -26.76 -10.40
N GLU A 8 -1.11 -27.24 -11.47
CA GLU A 8 -0.78 -26.91 -12.88
C GLU A 8 -0.70 -25.40 -13.15
N GLN A 9 -1.66 -24.63 -12.62
CA GLN A 9 -1.71 -23.19 -12.82
C GLN A 9 -0.59 -22.41 -12.13
N TYR A 10 0.04 -22.97 -11.08
CA TYR A 10 1.06 -22.30 -10.27
C TYR A 10 2.50 -22.67 -10.69
N LEU A 11 2.63 -23.82 -11.36
CA LEU A 11 3.90 -24.46 -11.67
C LEU A 11 4.90 -23.52 -12.36
N ALA A 12 4.44 -22.70 -13.30
CA ALA A 12 5.30 -21.78 -14.05
C ALA A 12 5.96 -20.71 -13.16
N GLU A 13 5.21 -20.11 -12.25
CA GLU A 13 5.71 -19.07 -11.35
C GLU A 13 6.68 -19.67 -10.30
N SER A 14 6.32 -20.81 -9.72
CA SER A 14 7.19 -21.52 -8.77
C SER A 14 8.49 -21.98 -9.42
N LEU A 15 8.45 -22.57 -10.61
CA LEU A 15 9.68 -22.94 -11.34
C LEU A 15 10.55 -21.72 -11.65
N LEU A 16 9.96 -20.60 -12.08
CA LEU A 16 10.70 -19.37 -12.33
C LEU A 16 11.42 -18.89 -11.06
N SER A 17 10.74 -18.89 -9.91
CA SER A 17 11.32 -18.45 -8.62
C SER A 17 12.54 -19.27 -8.18
N VAL A 18 12.56 -20.57 -8.52
CA VAL A 18 13.70 -21.46 -8.24
C VAL A 18 14.81 -21.26 -9.27
N ARG A 19 14.46 -21.06 -10.55
CA ARG A 19 15.44 -20.90 -11.64
C ARG A 19 16.24 -19.61 -11.55
N GLU A 20 15.60 -18.54 -11.08
CA GLU A 20 16.16 -17.18 -10.94
C GLU A 20 16.88 -16.96 -9.60
N GLN A 21 17.05 -18.00 -8.77
CA GLN A 21 17.82 -17.90 -7.54
C GLN A 21 19.24 -17.37 -7.81
N THR A 22 19.65 -16.43 -6.98
CA THR A 22 21.00 -15.82 -7.07
C THR A 22 22.13 -16.76 -6.67
N HIS A 23 21.83 -17.85 -5.96
CA HIS A 23 22.74 -18.97 -5.78
C HIS A 23 22.62 -19.92 -6.97
N THR A 24 23.64 -19.98 -7.83
CA THR A 24 23.52 -20.67 -9.13
C THR A 24 23.86 -22.17 -9.07
N THR A 25 24.52 -22.63 -8.00
CA THR A 25 24.91 -24.04 -7.80
C THR A 25 23.76 -24.83 -7.19
N LEU A 26 22.72 -25.10 -7.98
CA LEU A 26 21.50 -25.80 -7.55
C LEU A 26 21.18 -26.98 -8.47
N GLU A 27 20.66 -28.06 -7.90
CA GLU A 27 19.88 -29.07 -8.64
C GLU A 27 18.41 -28.97 -8.24
N ILE A 28 17.50 -29.14 -9.19
CA ILE A 28 16.05 -28.98 -8.98
C ILE A 28 15.38 -30.33 -9.24
N LEU A 29 15.04 -31.03 -8.16
CA LEU A 29 14.36 -32.32 -8.24
C LEU A 29 12.84 -32.12 -8.21
N ILE A 30 12.17 -32.48 -9.30
CA ILE A 30 10.71 -32.44 -9.38
C ILE A 30 10.16 -33.82 -9.05
N ALA A 31 9.32 -33.91 -8.02
CA ALA A 31 8.82 -35.16 -7.45
C ALA A 31 7.28 -35.21 -7.55
N PRO A 32 6.73 -35.81 -8.63
CA PRO A 32 5.29 -35.94 -8.81
C PRO A 32 4.65 -36.85 -7.76
N TYR A 33 3.39 -36.60 -7.40
CA TYR A 33 2.60 -37.49 -6.56
C TYR A 33 1.11 -37.47 -6.92
N GLY A 34 0.41 -38.57 -6.61
CA GLY A 34 -1.02 -38.70 -6.90
C GLY A 34 -1.31 -38.64 -8.41
N GLN A 35 -2.32 -37.87 -8.81
CA GLN A 35 -2.55 -37.51 -10.22
C GLN A 35 -1.60 -36.37 -10.57
N ALA A 36 -0.72 -36.58 -11.54
CA ALA A 36 0.32 -35.60 -11.90
C ALA A 36 0.72 -35.67 -13.38
N SER A 37 -0.15 -36.20 -14.25
CA SER A 37 0.18 -36.39 -15.68
C SER A 37 0.30 -35.07 -16.43
N ALA A 38 -0.62 -34.13 -16.20
CA ALA A 38 -0.64 -32.85 -16.91
C ALA A 38 0.59 -32.01 -16.55
N VAL A 39 0.90 -31.90 -15.26
CA VAL A 39 2.09 -31.17 -14.80
C VAL A 39 3.39 -31.85 -15.24
N SER A 40 3.44 -33.19 -15.24
CA SER A 40 4.64 -33.90 -15.68
C SER A 40 4.91 -33.67 -17.17
N ASP A 41 3.87 -33.64 -18.01
CA ASP A 41 4.00 -33.36 -19.44
C ASP A 41 4.48 -31.91 -19.68
N GLN A 42 3.93 -30.95 -18.93
CA GLN A 42 4.38 -29.55 -18.97
C GLN A 42 5.86 -29.42 -18.58
N ILE A 43 6.27 -30.06 -17.48
CA ILE A 43 7.67 -30.05 -17.03
C ILE A 43 8.58 -30.71 -18.06
N LEU A 44 8.18 -31.83 -18.65
CA LEU A 44 8.97 -32.51 -19.69
C LEU A 44 9.18 -31.65 -20.94
N ALA A 45 8.24 -30.74 -21.25
CA ALA A 45 8.41 -29.76 -22.31
C ALA A 45 9.46 -28.68 -21.94
N ASP A 46 9.60 -28.34 -20.66
CA ASP A 46 10.55 -27.34 -20.14
C ASP A 46 11.95 -27.89 -19.82
N VAL A 47 12.07 -29.19 -19.53
CA VAL A 47 13.33 -29.90 -19.20
C VAL A 47 14.47 -29.75 -20.24
N PRO A 48 14.24 -29.62 -21.56
CA PRO A 48 15.33 -29.47 -22.53
C PRO A 48 16.20 -28.22 -22.33
N ASP A 49 15.67 -27.18 -21.68
CA ASP A 49 16.29 -25.84 -21.60
C ASP A 49 17.00 -25.53 -20.26
N ASP A 50 16.87 -26.37 -19.23
CA ASP A 50 17.54 -26.17 -17.94
C ASP A 50 18.15 -27.47 -17.39
N TYR A 51 19.47 -27.59 -17.50
CA TYR A 51 20.22 -28.79 -17.08
C TYR A 51 20.14 -29.09 -15.58
N ARG A 52 19.63 -28.15 -14.76
CA ARG A 52 19.46 -28.32 -13.32
C ARG A 52 18.20 -29.12 -12.98
N LEU A 53 17.20 -29.17 -13.87
CA LEU A 53 15.92 -29.83 -13.65
C LEU A 53 16.00 -31.34 -13.84
N ARG A 54 15.44 -32.10 -12.90
CA ARG A 54 15.34 -33.56 -12.99
C ARG A 54 13.99 -34.04 -12.48
N LEU A 55 13.18 -34.57 -13.39
CA LEU A 55 11.89 -35.19 -13.06
C LEU A 55 12.11 -36.59 -12.48
N LEU A 56 11.51 -36.86 -11.33
CA LEU A 56 11.51 -38.16 -10.66
C LEU A 56 10.23 -38.94 -11.02
N GLU A 57 10.23 -40.24 -10.75
CA GLU A 57 9.02 -41.06 -10.86
C GLU A 57 7.93 -40.57 -9.90
N SER A 58 6.66 -40.76 -10.27
CA SER A 58 5.51 -40.36 -9.45
C SER A 58 5.33 -41.27 -8.23
N SER A 59 4.96 -40.69 -7.08
CA SER A 59 4.64 -41.40 -5.83
C SER A 59 3.13 -41.45 -5.56
N ALA A 60 2.68 -42.34 -4.67
CA ALA A 60 1.27 -42.37 -4.30
C ALA A 60 0.90 -41.17 -3.40
N THR A 61 1.80 -40.79 -2.49
CA THR A 61 1.58 -39.69 -1.55
C THR A 61 2.66 -38.61 -1.65
N GLN A 62 2.35 -37.42 -1.16
CA GLN A 62 3.30 -36.30 -1.11
C GLN A 62 4.51 -36.63 -0.21
N ALA A 63 4.27 -37.28 0.93
CA ALA A 63 5.34 -37.73 1.84
C ALA A 63 6.34 -38.66 1.14
N GLU A 64 5.84 -39.66 0.40
CA GLU A 64 6.68 -40.57 -0.39
C GLU A 64 7.47 -39.84 -1.48
N ALA A 65 6.88 -38.83 -2.14
CA ALA A 65 7.56 -37.99 -3.11
C ALA A 65 8.69 -37.17 -2.48
N ARG A 66 8.46 -36.54 -1.32
CA ARG A 66 9.51 -35.83 -0.58
C ARG A 66 10.65 -36.75 -0.16
N ASP A 67 10.34 -37.92 0.38
CA ASP A 67 11.34 -38.93 0.78
C ASP A 67 12.15 -39.44 -0.41
N ARG A 68 11.49 -39.66 -1.56
CA ARG A 68 12.17 -40.03 -2.80
C ARG A 68 13.10 -38.92 -3.29
N GLY A 69 12.63 -37.67 -3.24
CA GLY A 69 13.44 -36.48 -3.51
C GLY A 69 14.68 -36.44 -2.63
N ALA A 70 14.53 -36.54 -1.31
CA ALA A 70 15.63 -36.51 -0.34
C ALA A 70 16.68 -37.61 -0.59
N ARG A 71 16.24 -38.82 -0.98
CA ARG A 71 17.16 -39.92 -1.36
C ARG A 71 17.93 -39.64 -2.65
N ALA A 72 17.36 -38.84 -3.56
CA ALA A 72 17.95 -38.53 -4.86
C ALA A 72 18.86 -37.28 -4.86
N VAL A 73 18.90 -36.52 -3.76
CA VAL A 73 19.78 -35.34 -3.59
C VAL A 73 21.25 -35.74 -3.66
N ARG A 74 22.02 -34.96 -4.43
CA ARG A 74 23.46 -35.03 -4.61
C ARG A 74 24.18 -33.82 -3.99
N GLY A 75 23.48 -32.71 -3.79
CA GLY A 75 24.02 -31.51 -3.15
C GLY A 75 24.32 -31.66 -1.65
N ASP A 76 25.14 -30.75 -1.14
CA ASP A 76 25.54 -30.69 0.27
C ASP A 76 24.40 -30.26 1.21
N TYR A 77 23.37 -29.65 0.64
CA TYR A 77 22.17 -29.20 1.34
C TYR A 77 20.89 -29.72 0.66
N VAL A 78 19.80 -29.81 1.43
CA VAL A 78 18.47 -30.16 0.95
C VAL A 78 17.41 -29.18 1.46
N CYS A 79 16.54 -28.75 0.55
CA CYS A 79 15.37 -27.90 0.81
C CYS A 79 14.14 -28.52 0.12
N PHE A 80 12.96 -28.35 0.71
CA PHE A 80 11.70 -28.91 0.19
C PHE A 80 10.71 -27.80 -0.13
N LEU A 81 10.27 -27.74 -1.39
CA LEU A 81 9.33 -26.73 -1.85
C LEU A 81 8.04 -27.39 -2.36
N LEU A 82 6.87 -26.84 -2.04
CA LEU A 82 5.62 -27.19 -2.72
C LEU A 82 5.54 -26.46 -4.05
N ALA A 83 4.90 -27.06 -5.06
CA ALA A 83 4.71 -26.43 -6.36
C ALA A 83 3.79 -25.18 -6.33
N ALA A 84 3.12 -24.95 -5.19
CA ALA A 84 2.31 -23.78 -4.94
C ALA A 84 3.05 -22.72 -4.11
N ASP A 85 4.34 -22.88 -3.78
CA ASP A 85 5.11 -21.89 -3.02
C ASP A 85 6.18 -21.21 -3.90
N LEU A 86 6.63 -20.01 -3.51
CA LEU A 86 7.73 -19.32 -4.19
C LEU A 86 8.94 -19.16 -3.26
N LEU A 87 10.14 -19.21 -3.85
CA LEU A 87 11.36 -18.76 -3.17
C LEU A 87 11.60 -17.28 -3.47
N THR A 88 12.01 -16.50 -2.47
CA THR A 88 12.46 -15.11 -2.70
C THR A 88 13.80 -15.12 -3.46
N PRO A 89 14.15 -14.08 -4.25
CA PRO A 89 15.33 -14.12 -5.15
C PRO A 89 16.68 -14.48 -4.48
N ASN A 90 16.80 -14.25 -3.18
CA ASN A 90 18.02 -14.47 -2.40
C ASN A 90 17.94 -15.64 -1.41
N ALA A 91 16.82 -16.34 -1.36
CA ALA A 91 16.53 -17.37 -0.35
C ALA A 91 17.66 -18.38 -0.17
N MET A 92 18.08 -19.04 -1.25
CA MET A 92 19.10 -20.08 -1.18
C MET A 92 20.47 -19.51 -0.82
N ARG A 93 20.82 -18.34 -1.35
CA ARG A 93 22.08 -17.66 -1.00
C ARG A 93 22.12 -17.32 0.48
N THR A 94 21.06 -16.71 1.02
CA THR A 94 20.99 -16.32 2.43
C THR A 94 21.12 -17.53 3.35
N LEU A 95 20.39 -18.61 3.09
CA LEU A 95 20.41 -19.81 3.94
C LEU A 95 21.74 -20.58 3.84
N VAL A 96 22.32 -20.69 2.64
CA VAL A 96 23.63 -21.32 2.45
C VAL A 96 24.72 -20.51 3.15
N THR A 97 24.76 -19.19 2.95
CA THR A 97 25.76 -18.32 3.61
C THR A 97 25.68 -18.43 5.13
N SER A 98 24.47 -18.42 5.71
CA SER A 98 24.29 -18.63 7.15
C SER A 98 24.92 -19.95 7.61
N LEU A 99 24.63 -21.06 6.92
CA LEU A 99 25.15 -22.38 7.29
C LEU A 99 26.66 -22.51 7.10
N GLU A 100 27.23 -21.87 6.08
CA GLU A 100 28.66 -21.88 5.82
C GLU A 100 29.44 -21.09 6.87
N GLU A 101 28.89 -19.96 7.32
CA GLU A 101 29.49 -19.11 8.35
C GLU A 101 29.37 -19.74 9.75
N SER A 102 28.22 -20.33 10.08
CA SER A 102 27.94 -20.86 11.42
C SER A 102 28.42 -22.29 11.64
N GLY A 103 28.47 -23.10 10.58
CA GLY A 103 28.65 -24.55 10.67
C GLY A 103 27.43 -25.32 11.19
N SER A 104 26.27 -24.68 11.37
CA SER A 104 25.04 -25.29 11.89
C SER A 104 24.49 -26.43 11.01
N ASP A 105 23.62 -27.27 11.57
CA ASP A 105 23.01 -28.41 10.87
C ASP A 105 21.85 -28.02 9.95
N LEU A 106 21.13 -26.95 10.31
CA LEU A 106 20.02 -26.40 9.53
C LEU A 106 19.88 -24.89 9.74
N ALA A 107 19.34 -24.20 8.74
CA ALA A 107 18.99 -22.79 8.79
C ALA A 107 17.51 -22.59 8.43
N VAL A 108 16.86 -21.65 9.11
CA VAL A 108 15.42 -21.35 8.96
C VAL A 108 15.23 -19.88 8.65
N GLY A 109 14.54 -19.58 7.54
CA GLY A 109 14.22 -18.19 7.15
C GLY A 109 12.75 -17.85 7.31
N ARG A 110 12.41 -16.56 7.17
CA ARG A 110 11.02 -16.12 7.38
C ARG A 110 10.12 -16.57 6.21
N ILE A 111 8.89 -16.98 6.52
CA ILE A 111 7.82 -17.19 5.52
C ILE A 111 7.00 -15.91 5.39
N GLU A 112 6.78 -15.46 4.16
CA GLU A 112 5.86 -14.37 3.84
C GLU A 112 4.57 -14.89 3.22
N SER A 113 3.47 -14.15 3.41
CA SER A 113 2.19 -14.40 2.75
C SER A 113 1.85 -13.20 1.88
N ARG A 114 1.53 -13.44 0.60
CA ARG A 114 1.36 -12.37 -0.42
C ARG A 114 0.06 -11.58 -0.31
N GLU A 115 -0.96 -12.10 0.38
CA GLU A 115 -2.22 -11.38 0.60
C GLU A 115 -2.59 -11.36 2.09
N ARG A 116 -1.96 -10.49 2.86
CA ARG A 116 -2.50 -10.08 4.16
C ARG A 116 -3.24 -8.74 4.01
N LEU A 117 -4.55 -8.80 3.76
CA LEU A 117 -5.45 -7.62 3.78
C LEU A 117 -5.65 -7.02 5.19
N SER A 118 -4.95 -7.53 6.20
CA SER A 118 -4.85 -6.93 7.54
C SER A 118 -3.45 -7.15 8.09
N PRO A 119 -2.88 -6.18 8.83
CA PRO A 119 -1.60 -6.39 9.50
C PRO A 119 -1.72 -7.61 10.43
N PRO A 120 -0.69 -8.47 10.50
CA PRO A 120 -0.75 -9.60 11.41
C PRO A 120 -0.89 -9.11 12.85
N VAL A 121 -1.80 -9.75 13.60
CA VAL A 121 -1.52 -9.98 15.01
C VAL A 121 -0.19 -10.71 15.02
N VAL A 122 0.84 -10.13 15.63
CA VAL A 122 2.19 -10.70 15.71
C VAL A 122 2.05 -12.16 16.12
N ALA A 123 2.23 -13.07 15.16
CA ALA A 123 2.16 -14.48 15.45
C ALA A 123 3.46 -14.86 16.17
N PRO A 124 3.48 -15.87 17.05
CA PRO A 124 4.73 -16.37 17.61
C PRO A 124 5.81 -16.68 16.55
N TYR A 125 5.40 -17.02 15.33
CA TYR A 125 6.24 -17.12 14.13
C TYR A 125 7.05 -15.84 13.81
N ASP A 126 6.45 -14.66 13.94
CA ASP A 126 7.13 -13.39 13.67
C ASP A 126 8.22 -13.10 14.72
N LEU A 127 8.08 -13.65 15.95
CA LEU A 127 9.09 -13.53 17.00
C LEU A 127 10.33 -14.39 16.72
N VAL A 128 10.16 -15.57 16.09
CA VAL A 128 11.28 -16.44 15.69
C VAL A 128 12.25 -15.64 14.81
N HIS A 129 11.72 -14.95 13.80
CA HIS A 129 12.47 -14.21 12.80
C HIS A 129 12.66 -12.71 13.11
N ALA A 130 12.53 -12.31 14.38
CA ALA A 130 12.70 -10.91 14.77
C ALA A 130 14.15 -10.42 14.65
N GLN A 131 15.13 -11.32 14.77
CA GLN A 131 16.57 -11.03 14.65
C GLN A 131 17.31 -12.22 14.04
N ASN A 132 18.42 -11.97 13.34
CA ASN A 132 19.31 -13.02 12.86
C ASN A 132 20.04 -13.64 14.06
N ARG A 133 20.06 -14.96 14.14
CA ARG A 133 20.74 -15.71 15.19
C ARG A 133 21.39 -16.93 14.58
N SER A 134 22.65 -17.18 14.88
CA SER A 134 23.41 -18.32 14.37
C SER A 134 23.94 -19.18 15.50
N GLY A 135 24.09 -20.47 15.23
CA GLY A 135 24.72 -21.42 16.16
C GLY A 135 23.93 -21.69 17.43
N LEU A 136 22.60 -21.61 17.37
CA LEU A 136 21.70 -21.81 18.52
C LEU A 136 21.52 -23.29 18.86
N THR A 137 21.40 -23.60 20.14
CA THR A 137 20.77 -24.82 20.63
C THR A 137 19.29 -24.58 20.92
N LEU A 138 18.50 -25.66 20.99
CA LEU A 138 17.07 -25.52 21.25
C LEU A 138 16.78 -25.00 22.67
N ASP A 139 17.63 -25.35 23.65
CA ASP A 139 17.51 -24.85 25.03
C ASP A 139 17.78 -23.33 25.10
N GLU A 140 18.62 -22.78 24.23
CA GLU A 140 18.91 -21.34 24.15
C GLU A 140 17.80 -20.56 23.45
N PHE A 141 17.06 -21.18 22.51
CA PHE A 141 16.01 -20.52 21.75
C PHE A 141 14.76 -21.41 21.55
N PRO A 142 14.04 -21.74 22.64
CA PRO A 142 12.90 -22.67 22.61
C PRO A 142 11.71 -22.15 21.79
N VAL A 143 11.62 -20.82 21.61
CA VAL A 143 10.60 -20.15 20.77
C VAL A 143 10.65 -20.66 19.31
N ALA A 144 11.80 -21.17 18.84
CA ALA A 144 11.97 -21.75 17.52
C ALA A 144 10.94 -22.83 17.18
N LEU A 145 10.44 -23.59 18.18
CA LEU A 145 9.40 -24.62 17.98
C LEU A 145 8.04 -24.05 17.55
N SER A 146 7.87 -22.73 17.59
CA SER A 146 6.69 -22.06 17.07
C SER A 146 6.68 -22.04 15.54
N ASP A 147 7.83 -22.17 14.89
CA ASP A 147 7.96 -22.38 13.45
C ASP A 147 8.45 -23.81 13.21
N VAL A 148 7.63 -24.67 12.61
CA VAL A 148 8.03 -26.02 12.18
C VAL A 148 7.84 -26.24 10.68
N GLY A 149 7.63 -25.15 9.92
CA GLY A 149 7.45 -25.21 8.48
C GLY A 149 8.68 -25.78 7.78
N VAL A 150 8.50 -26.54 6.69
CA VAL A 150 9.64 -27.21 6.03
C VAL A 150 10.16 -26.39 4.84
N SER A 151 9.32 -25.58 4.20
CA SER A 151 9.64 -24.88 2.96
C SER A 151 10.51 -23.64 3.12
N ASN A 152 10.71 -23.19 4.36
CA ASN A 152 11.67 -22.16 4.73
C ASN A 152 12.97 -22.70 5.33
N ARG A 153 13.21 -24.01 5.28
CA ARG A 153 14.38 -24.65 5.88
C ARG A 153 15.36 -25.16 4.84
N LEU A 154 16.64 -25.00 5.18
CA LEU A 154 17.74 -25.65 4.50
C LEU A 154 18.46 -26.55 5.49
N PHE A 155 18.56 -27.85 5.17
CA PHE A 155 19.25 -28.83 5.99
C PHE A 155 20.58 -29.23 5.34
N ARG A 156 21.61 -29.52 6.14
CA ARG A 156 22.77 -30.26 5.64
C ARG A 156 22.35 -31.67 5.25
N THR A 157 22.73 -32.11 4.05
CA THR A 157 22.38 -33.45 3.54
C THR A 157 22.99 -34.55 4.42
N THR A 158 24.17 -34.31 5.00
CA THR A 158 24.82 -35.22 5.95
C THR A 158 24.02 -35.37 7.24
N PHE A 159 23.56 -34.25 7.82
CA PHE A 159 22.67 -34.22 8.97
C PHE A 159 21.35 -34.97 8.69
N TRP A 160 20.71 -34.66 7.56
CA TRP A 160 19.48 -35.32 7.13
C TRP A 160 19.61 -36.85 7.10
N ARG A 161 20.70 -37.35 6.49
CA ARG A 161 20.97 -38.79 6.37
C ARG A 161 21.35 -39.44 7.69
N ARG A 162 22.16 -38.76 8.51
CA ARG A 162 22.63 -39.25 9.82
C ARG A 162 21.46 -39.60 10.74
N HIS A 163 20.42 -38.78 10.73
CA HIS A 163 19.26 -38.94 11.61
C HIS A 163 18.05 -39.62 10.96
N GLY A 164 18.17 -40.03 9.69
CA GLY A 164 17.14 -40.83 9.01
C GLY A 164 15.79 -40.15 8.90
N PHE A 165 15.76 -38.83 8.63
CA PHE A 165 14.51 -38.09 8.47
C PHE A 165 13.64 -38.67 7.35
N SER A 166 12.33 -38.74 7.61
CA SER A 166 11.32 -39.22 6.67
C SER A 166 9.98 -38.54 6.93
N PHE A 167 9.25 -38.24 5.87
CA PHE A 167 7.90 -37.67 5.92
C PHE A 167 6.80 -38.75 6.12
N GLY A 168 7.15 -40.04 6.08
CA GLY A 168 6.20 -41.15 6.21
C GLY A 168 5.80 -41.51 7.65
N GLY A 169 6.29 -40.78 8.65
CA GLY A 169 5.98 -40.98 10.07
C GLY A 169 4.71 -40.26 10.54
N VAL A 170 4.29 -40.56 11.77
CA VAL A 170 3.20 -39.85 12.46
C VAL A 170 3.60 -38.37 12.64
N GLY A 171 2.77 -37.43 12.16
CA GLY A 171 3.04 -35.99 12.21
C GLY A 171 3.64 -35.37 10.93
N GLY A 172 3.94 -36.16 9.89
CA GLY A 172 4.20 -35.66 8.54
C GLY A 172 5.34 -34.63 8.42
N ALA A 173 5.08 -33.50 7.74
CA ALA A 173 6.08 -32.45 7.50
C ALA A 173 6.45 -31.68 8.77
N ASP A 174 5.48 -31.39 9.64
CA ASP A 174 5.72 -30.68 10.90
C ASP A 174 6.63 -31.50 11.82
N ALA A 175 6.47 -32.83 11.82
CA ALA A 175 7.38 -33.72 12.54
C ALA A 175 8.83 -33.62 12.05
N VAL A 176 9.05 -33.40 10.75
CA VAL A 176 10.40 -33.20 10.20
C VAL A 176 10.99 -31.86 10.64
N GLY A 177 10.20 -30.78 10.59
CA GLY A 177 10.64 -29.46 11.08
C GLY A 177 10.99 -29.50 12.57
N PHE A 178 10.15 -30.16 13.35
CA PHE A 178 10.31 -30.37 14.79
C PHE A 178 11.53 -31.23 15.14
N ASP A 179 11.64 -32.43 14.56
CA ASP A 179 12.80 -33.31 14.73
C ASP A 179 14.09 -32.63 14.25
N GLY A 180 13.99 -31.70 13.30
CA GLY A 180 15.08 -30.87 12.83
C GLY A 180 15.74 -30.15 14.00
N TYR A 181 14.96 -29.44 14.82
CA TYR A 181 15.49 -28.74 15.98
C TYR A 181 15.93 -29.67 17.10
N LEU A 182 15.18 -30.74 17.39
CA LEU A 182 15.54 -31.66 18.48
C LEU A 182 16.83 -32.44 18.23
N LYS A 183 17.12 -32.74 16.96
CA LYS A 183 18.28 -33.57 16.59
C LYS A 183 19.49 -32.74 16.16
N ALA A 184 19.30 -31.45 15.84
CA ALA A 184 20.39 -30.56 15.47
C ALA A 184 21.31 -30.31 16.66
N ASP A 185 22.61 -30.38 16.42
CA ASP A 185 23.61 -29.95 17.39
C ASP A 185 23.56 -28.40 17.51
N ARG A 186 23.38 -27.71 16.37
CA ARG A 186 23.11 -26.26 16.28
C ARG A 186 22.25 -25.90 15.07
N PHE A 187 21.49 -24.81 15.16
CA PHE A 187 20.70 -24.26 14.05
C PHE A 187 20.80 -22.72 13.94
N ASP A 188 20.45 -22.20 12.78
CA ASP A 188 20.39 -20.77 12.50
C ASP A 188 18.96 -20.30 12.20
N VAL A 189 18.68 -19.04 12.54
CA VAL A 189 17.43 -18.35 12.24
C VAL A 189 17.76 -17.02 11.56
N VAL A 190 17.17 -16.77 10.39
CA VAL A 190 17.38 -15.52 9.64
C VAL A 190 16.09 -14.71 9.50
N THR A 191 16.20 -13.38 9.56
CA THR A 191 15.09 -12.42 9.44
C THR A 191 14.58 -12.31 8.00
N ALA A 192 15.45 -12.60 7.04
CA ALA A 192 15.14 -12.47 5.62
C ALA A 192 14.00 -13.41 5.23
N PRO A 193 13.02 -12.95 4.45
CA PRO A 193 12.03 -13.82 3.86
C PRO A 193 12.69 -14.74 2.83
N VAL A 194 12.48 -16.05 2.96
CA VAL A 194 13.07 -17.06 2.07
C VAL A 194 12.01 -17.80 1.27
N CYS A 195 10.79 -17.84 1.77
CA CYS A 195 9.67 -18.48 1.12
C CYS A 195 8.45 -17.54 1.17
N VAL A 196 7.73 -17.45 0.07
CA VAL A 196 6.40 -16.85 0.03
C VAL A 196 5.42 -18.00 -0.07
N ASP A 197 4.74 -18.29 1.04
CA ASP A 197 3.58 -19.15 1.02
C ASP A 197 2.51 -18.42 0.23
N MET A 198 2.04 -19.09 -0.82
CA MET A 198 1.08 -18.45 -1.68
C MET A 198 -0.30 -18.40 -1.02
N ASP A 199 -0.67 -19.35 -0.15
CA ASP A 199 -2.04 -19.57 0.37
C ASP A 199 -3.13 -19.12 -0.62
N ARG A 200 -2.95 -19.48 -1.90
CA ARG A 200 -3.67 -18.92 -3.05
C ARG A 200 -4.19 -20.03 -3.94
N ALA A 201 -5.49 -20.25 -3.99
CA ALA A 201 -6.54 -19.36 -4.50
C ALA A 201 -6.26 -18.51 -5.75
N ASP A 202 -5.30 -18.83 -6.65
CA ASP A 202 -5.21 -18.04 -7.89
C ASP A 202 -6.47 -18.24 -8.75
N GLY A 203 -6.97 -17.13 -9.32
CA GLY A 203 -8.27 -17.06 -10.00
C GLY A 203 -9.45 -16.72 -9.08
N THR A 204 -9.22 -16.65 -7.77
CA THR A 204 -10.25 -16.33 -6.78
C THR A 204 -10.26 -14.83 -6.54
N PRO A 205 -11.39 -14.12 -6.73
CA PRO A 205 -11.44 -12.68 -6.50
C PRO A 205 -11.01 -12.31 -5.08
N VAL A 206 -10.31 -11.16 -4.94
CA VAL A 206 -9.73 -10.57 -3.70
C VAL A 206 -10.67 -10.55 -2.47
N GLU A 207 -11.96 -10.78 -2.66
CA GLU A 207 -13.00 -10.72 -1.63
C GLU A 207 -13.63 -12.08 -1.29
N GLN A 208 -13.17 -13.20 -1.86
CA GLN A 208 -13.66 -14.53 -1.51
C GLN A 208 -13.04 -15.01 -0.18
N LEU A 209 -13.88 -15.50 0.72
CA LEU A 209 -13.44 -16.11 1.98
C LEU A 209 -13.21 -17.61 1.78
N HIS A 210 -12.20 -18.16 2.44
CA HIS A 210 -11.97 -19.61 2.44
C HIS A 210 -12.57 -20.22 3.70
N ASP A 211 -13.29 -21.34 3.53
CA ASP A 211 -13.77 -22.15 4.65
C ASP A 211 -12.60 -22.72 5.46
N GLN A 212 -12.40 -22.16 6.66
CA GLN A 212 -11.27 -22.54 7.51
C GLN A 212 -11.49 -23.87 8.24
N THR A 213 -12.69 -24.44 8.15
CA THR A 213 -13.04 -25.72 8.80
C THR A 213 -12.69 -26.94 7.93
N LEU A 214 -12.33 -26.72 6.65
CA LEU A 214 -11.86 -27.78 5.77
C LEU A 214 -10.53 -28.37 6.27
N GLY A 215 -10.43 -29.71 6.24
CA GLY A 215 -9.26 -30.45 6.73
C GLY A 215 -9.08 -30.41 8.26
N MET A 216 -10.04 -29.87 9.01
CA MET A 216 -9.90 -29.68 10.46
C MET A 216 -9.72 -30.99 11.22
N GLU A 217 -10.45 -32.06 10.89
CA GLU A 217 -10.33 -33.35 11.60
C GLU A 217 -8.96 -34.00 11.40
N GLU A 218 -8.42 -33.96 10.17
CA GLU A 218 -7.06 -34.42 9.87
C GLU A 218 -6.02 -33.62 10.66
N TRP A 219 -6.18 -32.29 10.70
CA TRP A 219 -5.33 -31.42 11.51
C TRP A 219 -5.44 -31.72 13.01
N ILE A 220 -6.64 -31.99 13.53
CA ILE A 220 -6.85 -32.37 14.94
C ILE A 220 -6.14 -33.69 15.25
N GLU A 221 -6.28 -34.70 14.39
CA GLU A 221 -5.62 -36.00 14.55
C GLU A 221 -4.08 -35.84 14.56
N GLN A 222 -3.54 -35.10 13.60
CA GLN A 222 -2.11 -34.80 13.51
C GLN A 222 -1.61 -34.04 14.74
N THR A 223 -2.33 -32.99 15.16
CA THR A 223 -1.98 -32.16 16.32
C THR A 223 -1.99 -32.99 17.60
N ARG A 224 -3.00 -33.86 17.79
CA ARG A 224 -3.07 -34.77 18.95
C ARG A 224 -1.94 -35.78 18.94
N ALA A 225 -1.61 -36.33 17.78
CA ALA A 225 -0.51 -37.28 17.65
C ALA A 225 0.84 -36.63 17.98
N THR A 226 1.08 -35.40 17.51
CA THR A 226 2.27 -34.60 17.87
C THR A 226 2.28 -34.28 19.36
N TRP A 227 1.15 -33.85 19.93
CA TRP A 227 1.02 -33.55 21.37
C TRP A 227 1.40 -34.74 22.26
N VAL A 228 1.02 -35.96 21.86
CA VAL A 228 1.41 -37.21 22.54
C VAL A 228 2.90 -37.48 22.34
N ALA A 229 3.43 -37.34 21.13
CA ALA A 229 4.84 -37.60 20.82
C ALA A 229 5.79 -36.68 21.62
N ILE A 230 5.42 -35.42 21.82
CA ILE A 230 6.23 -34.43 22.56
C ILE A 230 6.01 -34.51 24.08
N GLY A 231 5.14 -35.39 24.57
CA GLY A 231 4.79 -35.49 25.99
C GLY A 231 5.95 -35.87 26.92
N GLN A 232 7.09 -36.30 26.37
CA GLN A 232 8.32 -36.60 27.14
C GLN A 232 9.35 -35.48 27.14
N LEU A 233 9.10 -34.37 26.43
CA LEU A 233 10.00 -33.22 26.44
C LEU A 233 9.87 -32.42 27.75
N ALA A 234 10.85 -31.55 27.98
CA ALA A 234 10.79 -30.57 29.04
C ALA A 234 9.53 -29.68 28.88
N SER A 235 8.95 -29.27 30.02
CA SER A 235 7.65 -28.59 30.05
C SER A 235 7.67 -27.27 29.27
N ASP A 236 8.78 -26.54 29.30
CA ASP A 236 9.00 -25.29 28.58
C ASP A 236 9.00 -25.47 27.04
N LEU A 237 9.59 -26.55 26.51
CA LEU A 237 9.56 -26.84 25.07
C LEU A 237 8.15 -27.20 24.60
N ARG A 238 7.43 -28.00 25.41
CA ARG A 238 6.04 -28.37 25.14
C ARG A 238 5.11 -27.16 25.16
N ASP A 239 5.36 -26.24 26.09
CA ASP A 239 4.69 -24.97 26.29
C ASP A 239 4.83 -24.04 25.05
N HIS A 240 6.03 -23.94 24.45
CA HIS A 240 6.25 -23.14 23.23
C HIS A 240 5.58 -23.73 21.98
N TRP A 241 5.61 -25.06 21.81
CA TRP A 241 4.91 -25.70 20.70
C TRP A 241 3.38 -25.48 20.77
N ALA A 242 2.80 -25.63 21.98
CA ALA A 242 1.38 -25.41 22.20
C ALA A 242 0.95 -23.97 21.86
N LEU A 243 1.78 -22.97 22.18
CA LEU A 243 1.56 -21.57 21.82
C LEU A 243 1.40 -21.40 20.30
N GLY A 244 2.29 -22.01 19.50
CA GLY A 244 2.26 -21.94 18.04
C GLY A 244 0.99 -22.56 17.44
N GLY A 245 0.59 -23.75 17.92
CA GLY A 245 -0.62 -24.43 17.47
C GLY A 245 -1.92 -23.69 17.83
N LEU A 246 -2.00 -23.18 19.06
CA LEU A 246 -3.17 -22.46 19.58
C LEU A 246 -3.31 -21.04 18.97
N ALA A 247 -2.20 -20.29 18.86
CA ALA A 247 -2.19 -18.96 18.25
C ALA A 247 -2.26 -18.98 16.72
N GLY A 248 -1.85 -20.08 16.09
CA GLY A 248 -1.90 -20.31 14.66
C GLY A 248 -3.22 -20.90 14.19
N ARG A 249 -3.20 -22.20 13.83
CA ARG A 249 -4.31 -22.85 13.12
C ARG A 249 -5.60 -22.91 13.92
N ALA A 250 -5.55 -23.16 15.24
CA ALA A 250 -6.75 -23.16 16.08
C ALA A 250 -7.46 -21.80 16.06
N ASN A 251 -6.70 -20.71 16.19
CA ASN A 251 -7.24 -19.35 16.09
C ASN A 251 -7.89 -19.05 14.73
N THR A 252 -7.28 -19.51 13.63
CA THR A 252 -7.84 -19.37 12.29
C THR A 252 -9.17 -20.11 12.13
N ILE A 253 -9.26 -21.36 12.62
CA ILE A 253 -10.50 -22.14 12.62
C ILE A 253 -11.58 -21.47 13.47
N LEU A 254 -11.22 -20.98 14.67
CA LEU A 254 -12.16 -20.26 15.55
C LEU A 254 -12.65 -18.95 14.94
N GLY A 255 -11.89 -18.35 14.02
CA GLY A 255 -12.32 -17.20 13.21
C GLY A 255 -13.48 -17.51 12.27
N ASP A 256 -13.78 -18.78 12.02
CA ASP A 256 -14.87 -19.28 11.15
C ASP A 256 -15.83 -20.19 11.94
N VAL A 257 -15.97 -19.95 13.25
CA VAL A 257 -16.78 -20.72 14.20
C VAL A 257 -18.24 -20.96 13.75
N GLU A 258 -18.77 -20.06 12.92
CA GLU A 258 -20.13 -20.18 12.41
C GLU A 258 -20.31 -21.41 11.52
N ARG A 259 -19.31 -21.75 10.69
CA ARG A 259 -19.39 -22.89 9.75
C ARG A 259 -19.21 -24.24 10.42
N MET A 260 -18.67 -24.28 11.63
CA MET A 260 -18.36 -25.52 12.33
C MET A 260 -19.61 -26.37 12.60
N SER A 261 -19.55 -27.67 12.37
CA SER A 261 -20.57 -28.59 12.88
C SER A 261 -20.48 -28.72 14.42
N SER A 262 -21.52 -29.27 15.06
CA SER A 262 -21.47 -29.57 16.50
C SER A 262 -20.41 -30.62 16.86
N GLU A 263 -20.15 -31.55 15.94
CA GLU A 263 -19.10 -32.57 16.09
C GLU A 263 -17.73 -31.92 16.01
N GLN A 264 -17.49 -31.10 14.97
CA GLN A 264 -16.25 -30.35 14.79
C GLN A 264 -15.95 -29.43 15.99
N TRP A 265 -16.97 -28.73 16.49
CA TRP A 265 -16.87 -27.92 17.71
C TRP A 265 -16.38 -28.74 18.90
N THR A 266 -16.97 -29.92 19.10
CA THR A 266 -16.61 -30.83 20.20
C THR A 266 -15.19 -31.36 20.03
N SER A 267 -14.81 -31.82 18.83
CA SER A 267 -13.46 -32.33 18.52
C SER A 267 -12.39 -31.28 18.80
N LEU A 268 -12.60 -30.04 18.35
CA LEU A 268 -11.65 -28.94 18.56
C LEU A 268 -11.55 -28.58 20.04
N ARG A 269 -12.70 -28.45 20.73
CA ARG A 269 -12.74 -28.17 22.17
C ARG A 269 -12.00 -29.24 22.96
N ASP A 270 -12.24 -30.51 22.68
CA ASP A 270 -11.63 -31.62 23.41
C ASP A 270 -10.11 -31.68 23.20
N LEU A 271 -9.63 -31.35 21.99
CA LEU A 271 -8.19 -31.16 21.73
C LEU A 271 -7.62 -30.00 22.54
N VAL A 272 -8.27 -28.83 22.50
CA VAL A 272 -7.79 -27.64 23.21
C VAL A 272 -7.77 -27.86 24.72
N VAL A 273 -8.81 -28.50 25.29
CA VAL A 273 -8.85 -28.86 26.73
C VAL A 273 -7.77 -29.86 27.10
N GLU A 274 -7.43 -30.80 26.21
CA GLU A 274 -6.30 -31.72 26.44
C GLU A 274 -4.96 -30.98 26.48
N ILE A 275 -4.75 -30.04 25.55
CA ILE A 275 -3.54 -29.23 25.49
C ILE A 275 -3.46 -28.30 26.71
N GLU A 276 -4.52 -27.57 27.02
CA GLU A 276 -4.64 -26.64 28.15
C GLU A 276 -4.26 -27.31 29.48
N ARG A 277 -4.74 -28.54 29.71
CA ARG A 277 -4.42 -29.32 30.93
C ARG A 277 -2.95 -29.73 31.04
N GLY A 278 -2.23 -29.78 29.92
CA GLY A 278 -0.83 -30.22 29.88
C GLY A 278 0.18 -29.10 29.66
N VAL A 279 -0.25 -27.83 29.59
CA VAL A 279 0.61 -26.64 29.57
C VAL A 279 0.53 -25.87 30.89
N SER A 280 1.54 -25.05 31.17
CA SER A 280 1.50 -24.15 32.33
C SER A 280 0.52 -22.98 32.13
N VAL A 281 0.01 -22.42 33.24
CA VAL A 281 -0.81 -21.18 33.21
C VAL A 281 -0.04 -20.03 32.55
N GLU A 282 1.29 -20.01 32.67
CA GLU A 282 2.13 -18.98 32.08
C GLU A 282 2.08 -18.97 30.54
N VAL A 283 1.96 -20.14 29.90
CA VAL A 283 1.76 -20.24 28.44
C VAL A 283 0.43 -19.66 28.03
N TRP A 284 -0.62 -19.99 28.77
CA TRP A 284 -1.95 -19.46 28.49
C TRP A 284 -1.90 -17.94 28.48
N LEU A 285 -1.23 -17.33 29.46
CA LEU A 285 -1.05 -15.88 29.55
C LEU A 285 -0.12 -15.29 28.46
N LYS A 286 0.73 -16.08 27.79
CA LYS A 286 1.57 -15.64 26.67
C LYS A 286 0.82 -15.60 25.33
N LEU A 287 -0.35 -16.24 25.21
CA LEU A 287 -1.17 -16.14 24.01
C LEU A 287 -1.68 -14.68 23.82
N PRO A 288 -1.85 -14.22 22.56
CA PRO A 288 -2.45 -12.93 22.30
C PRO A 288 -3.86 -12.83 22.90
N VAL A 289 -4.25 -11.65 23.37
CA VAL A 289 -5.48 -11.42 24.14
C VAL A 289 -6.74 -11.88 23.39
N GLU A 290 -6.82 -11.64 22.08
CA GLU A 290 -7.96 -12.10 21.26
C GLU A 290 -7.99 -13.63 21.14
N VAL A 291 -6.83 -14.27 21.01
CA VAL A 291 -6.73 -15.73 20.92
C VAL A 291 -7.21 -16.35 22.24
N ARG A 292 -6.73 -15.82 23.37
CA ARG A 292 -7.18 -16.29 24.70
C ARG A 292 -8.66 -16.09 24.90
N ALA A 293 -9.22 -14.95 24.51
CA ALA A 293 -10.66 -14.71 24.58
C ALA A 293 -11.44 -15.77 23.80
N ARG A 294 -11.01 -16.09 22.56
CA ARG A 294 -11.66 -17.11 21.73
C ARG A 294 -11.59 -18.51 22.35
N LEU A 295 -10.40 -18.90 22.80
CA LEU A 295 -10.18 -20.21 23.43
C LEU A 295 -10.93 -20.33 24.76
N THR A 296 -11.06 -19.25 25.54
CA THR A 296 -11.85 -19.23 26.77
C THR A 296 -13.31 -19.54 26.49
N TYR A 297 -13.91 -18.98 25.44
CA TYR A 297 -15.28 -19.33 25.05
C TYR A 297 -15.40 -20.78 24.57
N LEU A 298 -14.41 -21.28 23.81
CA LEU A 298 -14.39 -22.67 23.36
C LEU A 298 -14.37 -23.64 24.55
N VAL A 299 -13.43 -23.47 25.48
CA VAL A 299 -13.27 -24.31 26.68
C VAL A 299 -14.52 -24.26 27.57
N ALA A 300 -15.14 -23.08 27.69
CA ALA A 300 -16.38 -22.89 28.44
C ALA A 300 -17.64 -23.40 27.71
N ASP A 301 -17.51 -23.96 26.50
CA ASP A 301 -18.63 -24.41 25.65
C ASP A 301 -19.63 -23.30 25.26
N ARG A 302 -19.13 -22.06 25.13
CA ARG A 302 -19.90 -20.84 24.86
C ARG A 302 -19.82 -20.42 23.39
N ARG A 303 -20.33 -21.28 22.50
CA ARG A 303 -20.24 -21.10 21.04
C ARG A 303 -20.93 -19.83 20.54
N GLY A 304 -22.07 -19.45 21.13
CA GLY A 304 -22.84 -18.27 20.74
C GLY A 304 -22.06 -16.97 20.99
N GLU A 305 -21.49 -16.84 22.18
CA GLU A 305 -20.67 -15.69 22.56
C GLU A 305 -19.39 -15.60 21.74
N LEU A 306 -18.72 -16.73 21.45
CA LEU A 306 -17.59 -16.75 20.52
C LEU A 306 -17.97 -16.24 19.13
N THR A 307 -19.13 -16.66 18.63
CA THR A 307 -19.62 -16.24 17.30
C THR A 307 -19.86 -14.72 17.26
N ALA A 308 -20.48 -14.16 18.31
CA ALA A 308 -20.68 -12.72 18.45
C ALA A 308 -19.34 -11.97 18.58
N PHE A 309 -18.41 -12.50 19.37
CA PHE A 309 -17.06 -11.96 19.53
C PHE A 309 -16.34 -11.87 18.18
N VAL A 310 -16.27 -12.96 17.42
CA VAL A 310 -15.63 -13.00 16.10
C VAL A 310 -16.27 -11.97 15.15
N ALA A 311 -17.60 -11.89 15.11
CA ALA A 311 -18.32 -10.95 14.27
C ALA A 311 -17.98 -9.48 14.61
N SER A 312 -17.85 -9.15 15.90
CA SER A 312 -17.47 -7.81 16.37
C SER A 312 -16.05 -7.39 15.93
N ARG A 313 -15.17 -8.35 15.63
CA ARG A 313 -13.75 -8.09 15.32
C ARG A 313 -13.44 -8.06 13.82
N TRP A 314 -14.38 -8.44 12.94
CA TRP A 314 -14.15 -8.55 11.49
C TRP A 314 -13.55 -7.31 10.81
N PHE A 315 -13.85 -6.10 11.31
CA PHE A 315 -13.42 -4.84 10.70
C PHE A 315 -12.42 -4.07 11.57
N GLU A 316 -11.91 -4.71 12.62
CA GLU A 316 -10.99 -4.07 13.54
C GLU A 316 -9.56 -4.06 13.03
N ARG A 317 -9.16 -5.04 12.20
CA ARG A 317 -7.87 -5.07 11.51
C ARG A 317 -6.69 -4.81 12.46
N GLY A 318 -6.70 -5.45 13.64
CA GLY A 318 -5.67 -5.29 14.68
C GLY A 318 -5.89 -4.13 15.65
N ASN A 319 -6.91 -3.28 15.47
CA ASN A 319 -7.22 -2.22 16.43
C ASN A 319 -7.96 -2.77 17.64
N LEU A 320 -7.48 -2.48 18.85
CA LEU A 320 -8.11 -2.89 20.09
C LEU A 320 -8.25 -1.68 21.00
N ARG A 321 -9.43 -1.44 21.57
CA ARG A 321 -9.59 -0.47 22.65
C ARG A 321 -9.01 -1.08 23.92
N THR A 322 -8.30 -0.29 24.71
CA THR A 322 -7.56 -0.75 25.88
C THR A 322 -7.71 0.21 27.05
N ARG A 323 -7.37 -0.27 28.26
CA ARG A 323 -7.17 0.55 29.46
C ARG A 323 -5.90 0.10 30.18
N VAL A 324 -5.27 1.00 30.93
CA VAL A 324 -4.18 0.65 31.86
C VAL A 324 -4.72 0.55 33.27
N ALA A 325 -4.39 -0.52 33.99
CA ALA A 325 -4.67 -0.66 35.42
C ALA A 325 -3.56 -1.50 36.07
N ASP A 326 -3.12 -1.10 37.27
CA ASP A 326 -2.12 -1.83 38.06
C ASP A 326 -0.83 -2.19 37.28
N GLY A 327 -0.37 -1.29 36.39
CA GLY A 327 0.81 -1.51 35.55
C GLY A 327 0.64 -2.56 34.44
N GLN A 328 -0.61 -2.93 34.15
CA GLN A 328 -0.98 -3.87 33.09
C GLN A 328 -1.95 -3.23 32.09
N VAL A 329 -1.92 -3.73 30.85
CA VAL A 329 -2.78 -3.24 29.77
C VAL A 329 -3.89 -4.26 29.57
N HIS A 330 -5.15 -3.83 29.58
CA HIS A 330 -6.30 -4.71 29.40
C HIS A 330 -7.08 -4.35 28.15
N GLY A 331 -7.43 -5.35 27.35
CA GLY A 331 -8.31 -5.22 26.19
C GLY A 331 -9.75 -4.99 26.62
N ILE A 332 -10.44 -4.05 25.97
CA ILE A 332 -11.86 -3.77 26.17
C ILE A 332 -12.61 -4.38 24.98
N PHE A 333 -13.39 -5.42 25.26
CA PHE A 333 -14.23 -6.10 24.27
C PHE A 333 -15.71 -5.76 24.47
N PRO A 334 -16.48 -5.54 23.38
CA PRO A 334 -17.91 -5.28 23.48
C PRO A 334 -18.68 -6.49 24.06
N ASP A 335 -19.65 -6.22 24.95
CA ASP A 335 -20.69 -7.16 25.39
C ASP A 335 -20.22 -8.50 25.99
N THR A 336 -19.08 -8.51 26.69
CA THR A 336 -18.51 -9.75 27.24
C THR A 336 -17.99 -9.64 28.68
N GLU A 337 -18.46 -10.53 29.56
CA GLU A 337 -17.86 -10.81 30.87
C GLU A 337 -16.71 -11.82 30.70
N LEU A 338 -15.53 -11.33 30.32
CA LEU A 338 -14.29 -12.11 30.37
C LEU A 338 -13.52 -11.81 31.67
N PRO A 339 -12.91 -12.82 32.31
CA PRO A 339 -12.01 -12.61 33.44
C PRO A 339 -10.86 -11.65 33.09
N GLU A 340 -10.39 -10.90 34.09
CA GLU A 340 -9.38 -9.86 33.89
C GLU A 340 -8.08 -10.42 33.31
N ASP A 341 -7.62 -11.57 33.80
CA ASP A 341 -6.45 -12.30 33.32
C ASP A 341 -6.55 -12.73 31.85
N VAL A 342 -7.75 -13.03 31.35
CA VAL A 342 -7.99 -13.31 29.92
C VAL A 342 -7.83 -12.04 29.09
N THR A 343 -8.22 -10.88 29.63
CA THR A 343 -8.17 -9.58 28.94
C THR A 343 -6.82 -8.85 29.07
N THR A 344 -5.91 -9.30 29.94
CA THR A 344 -4.60 -8.65 30.16
C THR A 344 -3.61 -8.90 29.03
N LEU A 345 -3.32 -7.90 28.20
CA LEU A 345 -2.35 -8.00 27.11
C LEU A 345 -0.96 -8.39 27.64
N ASN A 346 -0.26 -9.22 26.88
CA ASN A 346 1.10 -9.59 27.20
C ASN A 346 2.11 -8.52 26.70
N VAL A 347 3.37 -8.68 27.10
CA VAL A 347 4.46 -7.74 26.76
C VAL A 347 4.71 -7.63 25.25
N TYR A 348 4.47 -8.69 24.49
CA TYR A 348 4.70 -8.75 23.05
C TYR A 348 3.60 -8.06 22.23
N GLU A 349 2.41 -7.89 22.81
CA GLU A 349 1.30 -7.11 22.24
C GLU A 349 1.43 -5.61 22.52
N THR A 350 2.26 -5.25 23.49
CA THR A 350 2.49 -3.88 23.97
C THR A 350 3.98 -3.49 23.91
N PRO A 351 4.67 -3.68 22.76
CA PRO A 351 6.07 -3.26 22.64
C PRO A 351 6.20 -1.73 22.67
N ALA A 352 7.35 -1.24 23.14
CA ALA A 352 7.73 0.14 22.88
C ALA A 352 8.07 0.31 21.40
N ARG A 353 7.62 1.42 20.82
CA ARG A 353 7.87 1.84 19.45
C ARG A 353 8.38 3.27 19.44
N VAL A 354 9.32 3.53 18.54
CA VAL A 354 9.92 4.85 18.36
C VAL A 354 9.95 5.18 16.87
N LEU A 355 9.44 6.36 16.52
CA LEU A 355 9.47 6.89 15.16
C LEU A 355 10.17 8.25 15.15
N VAL A 356 11.29 8.34 14.42
CA VAL A 356 12.09 9.55 14.28
C VAL A 356 11.53 10.41 13.15
N ARG A 357 11.22 11.67 13.48
CA ARG A 357 10.70 12.69 12.54
C ARG A 357 11.80 13.46 11.84
N ASP A 358 12.82 13.84 12.58
CA ASP A 358 13.99 14.56 12.08
C ASP A 358 15.20 14.28 12.96
N VAL A 359 16.38 14.25 12.33
CA VAL A 359 17.66 14.39 13.02
C VAL A 359 18.38 15.53 12.33
N ARG A 360 18.68 16.57 13.10
CA ARG A 360 19.33 17.76 12.57
C ARG A 360 20.48 18.21 13.45
N PRO A 361 21.60 18.60 12.85
CA PRO A 361 22.69 19.20 13.61
C PRO A 361 22.21 20.52 14.22
N HIS A 362 22.57 20.76 15.48
CA HIS A 362 22.34 22.02 16.18
C HIS A 362 23.58 22.92 16.07
N ASP A 363 24.75 22.34 16.29
CA ASP A 363 26.08 22.92 16.05
C ASP A 363 27.10 21.79 15.83
N SER A 364 28.38 22.12 15.66
CA SER A 364 29.42 21.14 15.26
C SER A 364 29.52 19.95 16.22
N ASP A 365 29.08 20.14 17.45
CA ASP A 365 29.26 19.21 18.55
C ASP A 365 27.93 18.61 19.01
N ARG A 366 26.78 19.11 18.53
CA ARG A 366 25.47 18.72 19.03
C ARG A 366 24.46 18.47 17.92
N ALA A 367 23.64 17.43 18.08
CA ALA A 367 22.51 17.13 17.21
C ALA A 367 21.20 17.08 18.01
N VAL A 368 20.10 17.41 17.34
CA VAL A 368 18.74 17.34 17.90
C VAL A 368 17.96 16.29 17.14
N ILE A 369 17.28 15.43 17.89
CA ILE A 369 16.38 14.40 17.38
C ILE A 369 14.95 14.76 17.80
N ASP A 370 14.06 14.89 16.83
CA ASP A 370 12.62 14.96 17.07
C ASP A 370 12.03 13.57 16.79
N LEU A 371 11.30 13.01 17.76
CA LEU A 371 10.74 11.66 17.67
C LEU A 371 9.37 11.56 18.36
N VAL A 372 8.66 10.48 18.07
CA VAL A 372 7.48 10.02 18.81
C VAL A 372 7.80 8.66 19.41
N ALA A 373 7.57 8.50 20.70
CA ALA A 373 7.73 7.24 21.41
C ALA A 373 6.38 6.86 22.06
N TRP A 374 5.95 5.62 21.85
CA TRP A 374 4.72 5.10 22.46
C TRP A 374 4.85 3.62 22.82
N ILE A 375 3.94 3.15 23.67
CA ILE A 375 3.73 1.73 23.90
C ILE A 375 2.51 1.31 23.06
N GLU A 376 2.68 0.29 22.24
CA GLU A 376 1.61 -0.20 21.36
C GLU A 376 0.35 -0.52 22.18
N LEU A 377 -0.82 -0.15 21.66
CA LEU A 377 -2.13 -0.33 22.32
C LEU A 377 -2.25 0.32 23.72
N VAL A 378 -1.42 1.30 24.09
CA VAL A 378 -1.60 2.12 25.29
C VAL A 378 -2.04 3.53 24.90
N ASP A 379 -3.18 3.99 25.41
CA ASP A 379 -3.66 5.35 25.14
C ASP A 379 -2.87 6.38 25.98
N LEU A 380 -2.25 7.36 25.32
CA LEU A 380 -1.48 8.40 26.00
C LEU A 380 -2.33 9.66 26.29
N ALA A 381 -3.60 9.69 25.89
CA ALA A 381 -4.51 10.77 26.29
C ALA A 381 -4.85 10.75 27.79
N GLU A 382 -4.87 9.56 28.40
CA GLU A 382 -5.26 9.39 29.80
C GLU A 382 -4.08 9.63 30.76
N ALA A 383 -2.85 9.36 30.32
CA ALA A 383 -1.64 9.54 31.12
C ALA A 383 -0.46 10.04 30.26
N THR A 384 0.27 11.03 30.76
CA THR A 384 1.43 11.59 30.05
C THR A 384 2.62 10.63 30.20
N PRO A 385 3.22 10.17 29.10
CA PRO A 385 4.35 9.24 29.15
C PRO A 385 5.59 9.91 29.75
N VAL A 386 6.32 9.18 30.60
CA VAL A 386 7.68 9.55 30.99
C VAL A 386 8.64 8.85 30.04
N ILE A 387 9.39 9.64 29.27
CA ILE A 387 10.30 9.14 28.23
C ILE A 387 11.74 9.48 28.62
N THR A 388 12.60 8.48 28.64
CA THR A 388 14.06 8.64 28.77
C THR A 388 14.76 8.05 27.55
N ALA A 389 15.94 8.55 27.23
CA ALA A 389 16.69 8.11 26.07
C ALA A 389 18.20 8.14 26.34
N ARG A 390 18.91 7.16 25.79
CA ARG A 390 20.37 7.07 25.86
C ARG A 390 20.95 6.54 24.55
N LEU A 391 22.23 6.86 24.28
CA LEU A 391 22.97 6.21 23.21
C LEU A 391 23.78 5.05 23.76
N VAL A 392 23.69 3.89 23.11
CA VAL A 392 24.43 2.67 23.46
C VAL A 392 25.39 2.31 22.32
N PRO A 393 26.64 1.89 22.61
CA PRO A 393 27.54 1.41 21.56
C PRO A 393 27.05 0.07 21.00
N ASP A 394 27.30 -0.16 19.72
CA ASP A 394 26.97 -1.42 19.05
C ASP A 394 27.94 -2.53 19.49
N THR A 395 27.39 -3.63 20.01
CA THR A 395 28.15 -4.81 20.47
C THR A 395 28.40 -5.83 19.35
N ALA A 396 27.72 -5.70 18.20
CA ALA A 396 27.74 -6.72 17.13
C ALA A 396 28.83 -6.49 16.06
N GLY A 397 29.72 -5.52 16.25
CA GLY A 397 30.78 -5.17 15.30
C GLY A 397 32.17 -5.60 15.77
N GLY A 398 32.43 -6.90 15.89
CA GLY A 398 33.72 -7.45 16.26
C GLY A 398 34.15 -8.64 15.40
N ASP A 399 34.60 -8.39 14.16
CA ASP A 399 35.50 -9.32 13.46
C ASP A 399 36.90 -9.28 14.12
N ALA A 400 36.97 -9.70 15.38
CA ALA A 400 38.22 -9.93 16.09
C ALA A 400 38.15 -11.31 16.75
N ASP A 401 38.18 -12.35 15.92
CA ASP A 401 38.58 -13.69 16.34
C ASP A 401 40.08 -13.64 16.69
N ASP A 402 40.39 -13.21 17.91
CA ASP A 402 41.73 -13.32 18.49
C ASP A 402 41.79 -14.33 19.64
N GLY A 403 40.83 -15.25 19.75
CA GLY A 403 40.92 -16.44 20.61
C GLY A 403 41.28 -16.18 22.08
N SER A 404 41.14 -14.94 22.55
CA SER A 404 41.38 -14.58 23.94
C SER A 404 40.03 -14.63 24.66
N GLY A 405 39.91 -15.52 25.65
CA GLY A 405 38.72 -15.65 26.50
C GLY A 405 38.51 -14.44 27.43
N ALA A 406 38.44 -13.24 26.85
CA ALA A 406 38.06 -12.01 27.52
C ALA A 406 36.53 -11.86 27.45
N ASP A 407 35.98 -11.31 28.51
CA ASP A 407 34.57 -10.93 28.63
C ASP A 407 34.17 -10.02 27.44
N PRO A 408 33.14 -10.37 26.64
CA PRO A 408 32.76 -9.59 25.45
C PRO A 408 32.33 -8.15 25.78
N ASP A 409 32.03 -7.83 27.04
CA ASP A 409 31.72 -6.47 27.52
C ASP A 409 32.95 -5.69 28.04
N ALA A 410 34.13 -6.31 28.17
CA ALA A 410 35.32 -5.68 28.74
C ALA A 410 36.03 -4.77 27.72
N GLY A 411 35.46 -3.57 27.49
CA GLY A 411 36.09 -2.53 26.69
C GLY A 411 35.12 -1.60 25.94
N LEU A 412 33.81 -1.84 26.05
CA LEU A 412 32.81 -0.98 25.42
C LEU A 412 32.67 0.36 26.16
N PRO A 413 32.45 1.48 25.44
CA PRO A 413 32.15 2.77 26.03
C PRO A 413 30.88 2.73 26.90
N ASP A 414 30.83 3.52 27.97
CA ASP A 414 29.60 3.67 28.76
C ASP A 414 28.46 4.29 27.90
N PRO A 415 27.20 3.86 28.10
CA PRO A 415 26.04 4.52 27.51
C PRO A 415 25.98 6.02 27.83
N ILE A 416 25.50 6.81 26.88
CA ILE A 416 25.37 8.26 27.00
C ILE A 416 23.91 8.62 27.24
N GLU A 417 23.57 8.97 28.48
CA GLU A 417 22.25 9.51 28.83
C GLU A 417 21.97 10.84 28.11
N LEU A 418 20.76 10.98 27.57
CA LEU A 418 20.33 12.15 26.82
C LEU A 418 19.26 12.95 27.58
N THR A 419 19.19 14.25 27.30
CA THR A 419 18.13 15.10 27.84
C THR A 419 16.90 15.02 26.95
N VAL A 420 15.78 14.52 27.48
CA VAL A 420 14.50 14.42 26.78
C VAL A 420 13.56 15.55 27.21
N THR A 421 13.05 16.30 26.24
CA THR A 421 12.04 17.34 26.43
C THR A 421 10.72 16.88 25.79
N PRO A 422 9.67 16.61 26.59
CA PRO A 422 8.36 16.22 26.06
C PRO A 422 7.75 17.29 25.14
N ARG A 423 7.05 16.85 24.10
CA ARG A 423 6.33 17.69 23.12
C ARG A 423 5.07 16.98 22.65
N ARG A 424 4.15 17.71 22.03
CA ARG A 424 3.03 17.08 21.34
C ARG A 424 3.35 16.98 19.85
N ASP A 425 3.27 15.78 19.28
CA ASP A 425 3.34 15.60 17.83
C ASP A 425 1.91 15.50 17.28
N ALA A 426 1.44 16.53 16.58
CA ALA A 426 0.10 16.57 15.99
C ALA A 426 -0.15 15.47 14.95
N GLN A 427 0.90 14.95 14.30
CA GLN A 427 0.83 13.97 13.22
C GLN A 427 0.99 12.53 13.70
N ALA A 428 1.21 12.28 14.99
CA ALA A 428 1.44 10.94 15.54
C ALA A 428 0.33 9.96 15.11
N ASN A 429 -0.94 10.28 15.38
CA ASN A 429 -2.05 9.37 15.10
C ASN A 429 -2.27 9.13 13.60
N MET A 430 -2.02 10.13 12.76
CA MET A 430 -2.09 9.98 11.31
C MET A 430 -0.97 9.08 10.79
N SER A 431 0.20 9.10 11.43
CA SER A 431 1.38 8.34 11.04
C SER A 431 1.32 6.89 11.50
N ILE A 432 0.80 6.65 12.71
CA ILE A 432 0.73 5.34 13.36
C ILE A 432 -0.56 4.60 12.95
N GLY A 433 -1.70 5.31 12.86
CA GLY A 433 -2.90 4.78 12.22
C GLY A 433 -3.85 3.94 13.08
N HIS A 434 -3.68 3.90 14.41
CA HIS A 434 -4.65 3.27 15.31
C HIS A 434 -5.98 4.06 15.41
N LYS A 435 -7.06 3.34 15.69
CA LYS A 435 -8.42 3.88 15.86
C LYS A 435 -8.71 4.42 17.26
N TYR A 436 -8.13 3.82 18.30
CA TYR A 436 -8.61 4.03 19.67
C TYR A 436 -7.65 4.81 20.57
N GLN A 437 -6.33 4.74 20.34
CA GLN A 437 -5.31 5.38 21.16
C GLN A 437 -4.86 6.74 20.59
N ASP A 438 -4.69 7.74 21.45
CA ASP A 438 -4.06 9.01 21.10
C ASP A 438 -2.56 9.00 21.46
N TYR A 439 -1.70 8.92 20.45
CA TYR A 439 -0.25 8.90 20.61
C TYR A 439 0.41 10.26 20.49
N ARG A 440 -0.35 11.34 20.25
CA ARG A 440 0.20 12.70 20.12
C ARG A 440 1.03 13.14 21.35
N PRO A 441 0.68 12.76 22.59
CA PRO A 441 1.49 13.05 23.78
C PRO A 441 2.86 12.33 23.83
N GLY A 442 3.08 11.30 23.01
CA GLY A 442 4.36 10.59 22.92
C GLY A 442 5.47 11.33 22.18
N GLY A 443 5.18 12.53 21.65
CA GLY A 443 6.20 13.36 21.02
C GLY A 443 7.28 13.80 22.02
N CYS A 444 8.54 13.79 21.60
CA CYS A 444 9.60 14.41 22.38
C CYS A 444 10.77 14.85 21.51
N ARG A 445 11.63 15.66 22.11
CA ARG A 445 12.89 16.12 21.53
C ARG A 445 14.02 15.70 22.43
N THR A 446 15.07 15.14 21.86
CA THR A 446 16.30 14.82 22.59
C THR A 446 17.52 15.47 21.93
N GLU A 447 18.51 15.83 22.74
CA GLU A 447 19.76 16.44 22.30
C GLU A 447 20.92 15.48 22.54
N VAL A 448 21.76 15.31 21.52
CA VAL A 448 22.94 14.44 21.51
C VAL A 448 24.18 15.30 21.47
N ASP A 449 25.06 15.12 22.46
CA ASP A 449 26.43 15.62 22.43
C ASP A 449 27.32 14.64 21.64
N LEU A 450 27.63 15.01 20.40
CA LEU A 450 28.39 14.22 19.44
C LEU A 450 29.86 14.08 19.86
N THR A 451 30.39 14.96 20.71
CA THR A 451 31.79 14.89 21.17
C THR A 451 32.05 13.74 22.14
N ARG A 452 30.98 13.19 22.73
CA ARG A 452 31.04 12.06 23.64
C ARG A 452 31.09 10.71 22.91
N LEU A 453 30.82 10.67 21.61
CA LEU A 453 30.84 9.45 20.82
C LEU A 453 32.28 9.02 20.52
N THR A 454 32.66 7.85 21.03
CA THR A 454 33.91 7.20 20.63
C THR A 454 33.75 6.58 19.23
N THR A 455 34.88 6.25 18.59
CA THR A 455 34.87 5.59 17.27
C THR A 455 34.11 4.27 17.34
N GLY A 456 33.15 4.10 16.44
CA GLY A 456 32.24 2.95 16.45
C GLY A 456 30.83 3.36 16.04
N ARG A 457 29.93 2.37 16.01
CA ARG A 457 28.50 2.61 15.79
C ARG A 457 27.79 2.73 17.13
N TRP A 458 26.82 3.63 17.19
CA TRP A 458 25.99 3.88 18.35
C TRP A 458 24.52 3.90 17.94
N HIS A 459 23.66 3.41 18.82
CA HIS A 459 22.21 3.28 18.60
C HIS A 459 21.45 4.03 19.69
N LEU A 460 20.25 4.51 19.35
CA LEU A 460 19.36 5.16 20.30
C LEU A 460 18.51 4.11 21.00
N GLU A 461 18.58 4.07 22.34
CA GLU A 461 17.69 3.29 23.18
C GLU A 461 16.73 4.23 23.92
N VAL A 462 15.44 3.91 23.90
CA VAL A 462 14.39 4.72 24.52
C VAL A 462 13.61 3.87 25.52
N THR A 463 13.38 4.41 26.71
CA THR A 463 12.48 3.83 27.72
C THR A 463 11.25 4.71 27.88
N ILE A 464 10.08 4.07 27.96
CA ILE A 464 8.77 4.70 28.07
C ILE A 464 8.08 4.11 29.30
N ASP A 465 7.58 4.97 30.17
CA ASP A 465 6.73 4.62 31.31
C ASP A 465 5.38 5.33 31.17
N VAL A 466 4.30 4.54 31.18
CA VAL A 466 2.92 5.03 31.18
C VAL A 466 2.17 4.30 32.29
N ASP A 467 1.87 5.01 33.38
CA ASP A 467 1.15 4.47 34.55
C ASP A 467 1.70 3.12 35.05
N GLY A 468 3.03 2.96 35.07
CA GLY A 468 3.71 1.75 35.55
C GLY A 468 3.93 0.69 34.47
N VAL A 469 3.42 0.89 33.25
CA VAL A 469 3.78 0.05 32.09
C VAL A 469 5.10 0.57 31.52
N ILE A 470 6.20 -0.08 31.88
CA ILE A 470 7.55 0.31 31.46
C ILE A 470 8.03 -0.57 30.31
N ARG A 471 8.52 0.04 29.23
CA ARG A 471 9.09 -0.65 28.07
C ARG A 471 10.34 0.07 27.57
N THR A 472 11.35 -0.70 27.19
CA THR A 472 12.59 -0.18 26.60
C THR A 472 12.79 -0.79 25.22
N THR A 473 13.24 0.02 24.26
CA THR A 473 13.52 -0.45 22.91
C THR A 473 14.69 0.30 22.27
N SER A 474 15.48 -0.41 21.47
CA SER A 474 16.44 0.15 20.51
C SER A 474 15.95 0.03 19.07
N ASP A 475 14.72 -0.50 18.87
CA ASP A 475 14.07 -0.55 17.55
C ASP A 475 13.50 0.82 17.19
N VAL A 476 14.38 1.66 16.63
CA VAL A 476 14.09 3.05 16.29
C VAL A 476 13.87 3.20 14.80
N GLN A 477 12.60 3.38 14.41
CA GLN A 477 12.20 3.54 13.02
C GLN A 477 12.35 4.98 12.55
N ILE A 478 12.53 5.16 11.24
CA ILE A 478 12.66 6.46 10.59
C ILE A 478 11.39 6.76 9.78
N ASP A 479 10.78 7.93 9.96
CA ASP A 479 9.70 8.39 9.09
C ASP A 479 10.24 8.82 7.73
N THR A 480 10.27 7.89 6.78
CA THR A 480 10.78 8.09 5.42
C THR A 480 9.98 9.10 4.61
N ARG A 481 8.81 9.52 5.10
CA ARG A 481 7.93 10.51 4.46
C ARG A 481 8.23 11.95 4.89
N GLY A 482 9.02 12.12 5.96
CA GLY A 482 9.40 13.41 6.53
C GLY A 482 10.89 13.71 6.37
N PRO A 483 11.40 14.73 7.07
CA PRO A 483 12.81 15.13 7.01
C PRO A 483 13.80 13.99 7.28
N ALA A 484 13.50 13.10 8.25
CA ALA A 484 14.34 11.95 8.57
C ALA A 484 14.49 10.94 7.40
N GLY A 485 13.58 10.93 6.41
CA GLY A 485 13.78 10.18 5.17
C GLY A 485 14.99 10.62 4.34
N ASN A 486 15.58 11.77 4.66
CA ASN A 486 16.73 12.34 3.96
C ASN A 486 18.05 12.18 4.75
N LEU A 487 18.12 11.30 5.77
CA LEU A 487 19.36 10.99 6.49
C LEU A 487 20.41 10.38 5.54
N ALA A 488 21.69 10.60 5.86
CA ALA A 488 22.84 10.23 5.04
C ALA A 488 22.82 10.77 3.58
N THR A 489 21.99 11.78 3.29
CA THR A 489 22.02 12.52 2.02
C THR A 489 22.88 13.78 2.14
N ARG A 490 23.22 14.40 1.01
CA ARG A 490 23.95 15.69 0.97
C ARG A 490 23.29 16.82 1.77
N TYR A 491 22.02 16.67 2.13
CA TYR A 491 21.22 17.64 2.89
C TYR A 491 21.21 17.38 4.41
N ARG A 492 21.57 16.16 4.82
CA ARG A 492 21.80 15.75 6.22
C ARG A 492 23.15 15.01 6.30
N PRO A 493 24.27 15.73 6.07
CA PRO A 493 25.58 15.12 5.94
C PRO A 493 26.17 14.75 7.30
N ARG A 494 27.28 14.01 7.24
CA ARG A 494 28.17 13.77 8.38
C ARG A 494 28.59 15.09 9.03
N VAL A 495 28.60 15.12 10.36
CA VAL A 495 29.02 16.27 11.18
C VAL A 495 30.44 16.03 11.68
N HIS A 496 31.30 17.05 11.57
CA HIS A 496 32.67 17.01 12.07
C HIS A 496 32.74 17.77 13.40
N THR A 497 33.04 17.07 14.49
CA THR A 497 33.04 17.63 15.85
C THR A 497 34.38 18.23 16.21
N SER A 498 34.38 19.12 17.20
CA SER A 498 35.58 19.72 17.80
C SER A 498 36.50 18.69 18.46
N SER A 499 35.97 17.51 18.84
CA SER A 499 36.72 16.39 19.42
C SER A 499 37.58 15.61 18.41
N GLY A 500 37.50 15.94 17.12
CA GLY A 500 38.23 15.23 16.07
C GLY A 500 37.54 13.94 15.60
N VAL A 501 36.27 13.74 15.96
CA VAL A 501 35.41 12.66 15.48
C VAL A 501 34.39 13.20 14.47
N SER A 502 34.13 12.42 13.42
CA SER A 502 33.11 12.69 12.41
C SER A 502 31.94 11.71 12.54
N VAL A 503 30.73 12.22 12.76
CA VAL A 503 29.54 11.42 13.04
C VAL A 503 28.57 11.46 11.87
N ALA A 504 28.27 10.32 11.27
CA ALA A 504 27.20 10.18 10.30
C ALA A 504 25.95 9.62 10.98
N CYS A 505 24.82 10.31 10.79
CA CYS A 505 23.50 9.77 11.12
C CYS A 505 22.98 9.07 9.87
N ASP A 506 22.84 7.74 9.92
CA ASP A 506 22.44 6.92 8.79
C ASP A 506 21.38 5.89 9.18
N ARG A 507 20.95 5.12 8.18
CA ARG A 507 20.04 4.00 8.35
C ARG A 507 20.85 2.71 8.22
N PHE A 508 20.99 1.96 9.32
CA PHE A 508 21.66 0.66 9.35
C PHE A 508 20.67 -0.40 9.82
N ALA A 509 20.54 -1.51 9.09
CA ALA A 509 19.51 -2.53 9.35
C ALA A 509 18.10 -1.94 9.55
N ASP A 510 17.76 -0.92 8.75
CA ASP A 510 16.49 -0.17 8.81
C ASP A 510 16.25 0.67 10.09
N GLN A 511 17.23 0.81 10.98
CA GLN A 511 17.18 1.60 12.21
C GLN A 511 18.04 2.86 12.14
N LEU A 512 17.74 3.84 12.99
CA LEU A 512 18.60 5.02 13.17
C LEU A 512 19.92 4.62 13.84
N SER A 513 21.05 4.96 13.20
CA SER A 513 22.37 4.77 13.77
C SER A 513 23.28 5.98 13.63
N PHE A 514 24.23 6.08 14.56
CA PHE A 514 25.29 7.09 14.59
C PHE A 514 26.63 6.39 14.38
N LEU A 515 27.24 6.59 13.21
CA LEU A 515 28.58 6.07 12.90
C LEU A 515 29.63 7.15 13.16
N ALA A 516 30.36 7.00 14.26
CA ALA A 516 31.47 7.85 14.65
C ALA A 516 32.80 7.30 14.09
N THR A 517 33.52 8.11 13.32
CA THR A 517 34.84 7.75 12.77
C THR A 517 35.84 8.87 13.04
N PRO A 518 37.16 8.57 13.10
CA PRO A 518 38.16 9.63 13.15
C PRO A 518 37.99 10.59 11.96
N THR A 519 38.11 11.89 12.21
CA THR A 519 38.05 12.89 11.14
C THR A 519 39.24 12.72 10.19
N THR A 520 38.99 12.85 8.88
CA THR A 520 40.08 12.83 7.90
C THR A 520 41.04 13.97 8.17
N PRO A 521 42.36 13.73 8.11
CA PRO A 521 43.33 14.73 8.53
C PRO A 521 43.39 15.95 7.59
N THR A 522 42.92 15.82 6.34
CA THR A 522 42.79 16.94 5.38
C THR A 522 41.35 17.47 5.32
N THR A 523 41.19 18.78 5.50
CA THR A 523 39.90 19.49 5.43
C THR A 523 39.93 20.56 4.34
N LEU A 524 38.79 20.80 3.68
CA LEU A 524 38.57 21.89 2.75
C LEU A 524 38.17 23.15 3.52
N GLN A 525 38.99 24.20 3.43
CA GLN A 525 38.70 25.52 4.02
C GLN A 525 37.96 26.44 3.05
N LYS A 526 38.30 26.36 1.76
CA LYS A 526 37.69 27.19 0.73
C LYS A 526 37.75 26.50 -0.62
N ALA A 527 36.65 26.53 -1.37
CA ALA A 527 36.64 26.19 -2.78
C ALA A 527 36.20 27.41 -3.60
N GLN A 528 36.95 27.74 -4.64
CA GLN A 528 36.60 28.74 -5.64
C GLN A 528 36.55 28.05 -7.00
N VAL A 529 35.49 28.35 -7.76
CA VAL A 529 35.29 27.79 -9.09
C VAL A 529 35.21 28.95 -10.07
N ASP A 530 36.06 28.92 -11.10
CA ASP A 530 36.00 29.82 -12.25
C ASP A 530 35.82 28.97 -13.52
N ASP A 531 34.58 28.92 -13.99
CA ASP A 531 34.04 27.98 -14.96
C ASP A 531 34.34 26.51 -14.66
N ARG A 532 35.43 25.96 -15.20
CA ARG A 532 35.87 24.56 -14.99
C ARG A 532 37.22 24.44 -14.31
N THR A 533 37.77 25.57 -13.87
CA THR A 533 38.96 25.63 -13.03
C THR A 533 38.54 25.72 -11.57
N VAL A 534 38.92 24.74 -10.77
CA VAL A 534 38.57 24.59 -9.36
C VAL A 534 39.82 24.81 -8.52
N SER A 535 39.84 25.88 -7.74
CA SER A 535 40.90 26.18 -6.78
C SER A 535 40.43 25.84 -5.36
N LEU A 536 41.16 24.95 -4.69
CA LEU A 536 40.86 24.50 -3.32
C LEU A 536 41.94 25.02 -2.37
N THR A 537 41.52 25.46 -1.18
CA THR A 537 42.39 25.75 -0.03
C THR A 537 42.13 24.70 1.03
N LEU A 538 43.18 23.97 1.40
CA LEU A 538 43.15 22.85 2.33
C LEU A 538 43.82 23.22 3.66
N ALA A 539 43.41 22.57 4.74
CA ALA A 539 44.03 22.65 6.06
C ALA A 539 44.10 21.28 6.74
N GLY A 540 44.78 21.24 7.89
CA GLY A 540 45.11 20.00 8.60
C GLY A 540 46.40 19.39 8.05
N GLU A 541 46.45 18.07 7.87
CA GLU A 541 47.58 17.42 7.18
C GLU A 541 47.44 17.63 5.68
N LEU A 542 48.40 18.35 5.10
CA LEU A 542 48.38 18.69 3.68
C LEU A 542 48.87 17.52 2.82
N PRO A 543 48.07 17.05 1.85
CA PRO A 543 48.49 15.98 0.94
C PRO A 543 49.54 16.48 -0.07
N GLN A 544 50.26 15.56 -0.72
CA GLN A 544 51.16 15.88 -1.83
C GLN A 544 50.41 16.33 -3.08
N ALA A 545 49.25 15.73 -3.35
CA ALA A 545 48.41 16.06 -4.50
C ALA A 545 46.93 15.83 -4.20
N VAL A 546 46.04 16.42 -5.01
CA VAL A 546 44.61 16.12 -5.02
C VAL A 546 44.23 15.50 -6.35
N ARG A 547 43.43 14.42 -6.29
CA ARG A 547 42.82 13.75 -7.45
C ARG A 547 41.33 14.08 -7.54
N ALA A 548 40.88 14.48 -8.72
CA ALA A 548 39.47 14.51 -9.10
C ALA A 548 39.15 13.33 -10.02
N THR A 549 38.17 12.50 -9.64
CA THR A 549 37.74 11.33 -10.42
C THR A 549 36.26 11.45 -10.79
N GLY A 550 35.94 11.37 -12.09
CA GLY A 550 34.56 11.44 -12.60
C GLY A 550 34.46 10.91 -14.04
N GLY A 551 33.42 10.11 -14.33
CA GLY A 551 33.13 9.64 -15.70
C GLY A 551 34.25 8.82 -16.34
N GLY A 552 35.02 8.09 -15.53
CA GLY A 552 36.19 7.34 -15.98
C GLY A 552 37.46 8.19 -16.18
N VAL A 553 37.39 9.51 -16.01
CA VAL A 553 38.54 10.42 -16.09
C VAL A 553 39.11 10.70 -14.70
N ARG A 554 40.44 10.81 -14.62
CA ARG A 554 41.20 11.17 -13.42
C ARG A 554 42.08 12.36 -13.71
N ILE A 555 42.03 13.37 -12.85
CA ILE A 555 42.85 14.59 -12.93
C ILE A 555 43.58 14.72 -11.60
N GLU A 556 44.88 14.93 -11.65
CA GLU A 556 45.71 15.11 -10.47
C GLU A 556 46.43 16.46 -10.54
N ALA A 557 46.49 17.16 -9.41
CA ALA A 557 47.26 18.40 -9.30
C ALA A 557 48.03 18.41 -7.96
N PRO A 558 49.29 18.87 -7.96
CA PRO A 558 50.09 18.99 -6.73
C PRO A 558 49.50 20.04 -5.79
N VAL A 559 49.75 19.87 -4.49
CA VAL A 559 49.38 20.85 -3.46
C VAL A 559 50.59 21.71 -3.11
N GLU A 560 50.46 23.02 -3.24
CA GLU A 560 51.49 24.01 -2.91
C GLU A 560 50.96 24.97 -1.84
N ASP A 561 51.63 25.03 -0.68
CA ASP A 561 51.21 25.85 0.48
C ASP A 561 49.71 25.70 0.84
N GLY A 562 49.22 24.46 0.78
CA GLY A 562 47.82 24.11 1.06
C GLY A 562 46.83 24.51 -0.03
N ARG A 563 47.30 24.93 -1.21
CA ARG A 563 46.46 25.29 -2.35
C ARG A 563 46.63 24.30 -3.48
N VAL A 564 45.55 24.00 -4.18
CA VAL A 564 45.55 23.16 -5.37
C VAL A 564 44.59 23.72 -6.40
N THR A 565 44.95 23.63 -7.67
CA THR A 565 44.08 24.04 -8.79
C THR A 565 43.91 22.88 -9.77
N LEU A 566 42.66 22.50 -10.00
CA LEU A 566 42.25 21.43 -10.89
C LEU A 566 41.51 22.03 -12.09
N THR A 567 41.82 21.60 -13.32
CA THR A 567 41.06 22.00 -14.51
C THR A 567 40.29 20.81 -15.04
N LEU A 568 38.96 20.85 -14.92
CA LEU A 568 38.08 19.77 -15.36
C LEU A 568 37.87 19.80 -16.89
N PRO A 569 37.63 18.65 -17.54
CA PRO A 569 37.41 18.59 -18.99
C PRO A 569 36.11 19.32 -19.34
N ALA A 570 35.97 19.76 -20.59
CA ALA A 570 34.78 20.47 -21.06
C ALA A 570 33.48 19.70 -20.78
N HIS A 571 32.39 20.42 -20.49
CA HIS A 571 31.08 19.82 -20.24
C HIS A 571 30.65 18.91 -21.43
N GLY A 572 30.27 17.67 -21.14
CA GLY A 572 29.88 16.68 -22.15
C GLY A 572 31.03 15.97 -22.87
N ALA A 573 32.30 16.29 -22.57
CA ALA A 573 33.45 15.54 -23.09
C ALA A 573 33.62 14.16 -22.42
N VAL A 574 32.88 13.91 -21.33
CA VAL A 574 32.91 12.68 -20.55
C VAL A 574 31.46 12.29 -20.25
N GLU A 575 31.09 11.03 -20.53
CA GLU A 575 29.80 10.49 -20.10
C GLU A 575 29.80 10.28 -18.59
N LEU A 576 29.18 11.20 -17.88
CA LEU A 576 28.88 11.05 -16.45
C LEU A 576 27.50 10.39 -16.35
N GLY A 577 27.40 9.26 -15.64
CA GLY A 577 26.12 8.60 -15.35
C GLY A 577 25.19 9.49 -14.51
N ALA A 578 24.03 8.94 -14.10
CA ALA A 578 22.93 9.65 -13.42
C ALA A 578 23.29 10.48 -12.15
N HIS A 579 24.53 10.41 -11.68
CA HIS A 579 25.11 11.28 -10.66
C HIS A 579 26.37 11.98 -11.20
N ALA A 580 26.18 13.10 -11.89
CA ALA A 580 27.24 13.90 -12.49
C ALA A 580 28.07 14.65 -11.41
N ALA A 581 29.03 13.95 -10.81
CA ALA A 581 29.95 14.49 -9.80
C ALA A 581 31.38 13.96 -9.97
N TRP A 582 32.34 14.79 -9.58
CA TRP A 582 33.77 14.52 -9.49
C TRP A 582 34.13 14.33 -8.03
N ARG A 583 34.59 13.13 -7.68
CA ARG A 583 35.08 12.81 -6.34
C ARG A 583 36.46 13.43 -6.13
N LEU A 584 36.66 14.11 -5.00
CA LEU A 584 37.96 14.65 -4.61
C LEU A 584 38.65 13.75 -3.59
N GLU A 585 39.91 13.42 -3.85
CA GLU A 585 40.76 12.53 -3.04
C GLU A 585 42.10 13.22 -2.75
N ALA A 586 42.53 13.21 -1.49
CA ALA A 586 43.85 13.62 -1.04
C ALA A 586 44.86 12.48 -1.23
N LEU A 587 46.02 12.75 -1.82
CA LEU A 587 47.07 11.77 -2.11
C LEU A 587 48.32 12.03 -1.27
N GLN A 588 48.80 11.02 -0.54
CA GLN A 588 50.01 11.07 0.26
C GLN A 588 50.83 9.79 0.02
N GLY A 589 51.80 9.83 -0.91
CA GLY A 589 52.46 8.60 -1.38
C GLY A 589 51.45 7.65 -2.04
N ASP A 590 51.41 6.39 -1.61
CA ASP A 590 50.44 5.38 -2.06
C ASP A 590 49.09 5.45 -1.31
N ILE A 591 48.99 6.31 -0.28
CA ILE A 591 47.78 6.45 0.54
C ILE A 591 46.84 7.47 -0.11
N THR A 592 45.57 7.08 -0.26
CA THR A 592 44.50 7.95 -0.75
C THR A 592 43.45 8.15 0.33
N GLY A 593 43.09 9.40 0.60
CA GLY A 593 42.08 9.80 1.59
C GLY A 593 41.00 10.68 0.96
N ARG A 594 39.85 10.82 1.63
CA ARG A 594 38.81 11.79 1.23
C ARG A 594 39.09 13.15 1.88
N ILE A 595 38.64 14.22 1.22
CA ILE A 595 38.74 15.59 1.76
C ILE A 595 37.43 15.95 2.47
N ALA A 596 37.47 16.17 3.79
CA ALA A 596 36.29 16.59 4.55
C ALA A 596 35.92 18.06 4.26
N TRP A 597 34.64 18.36 4.15
CA TRP A 597 34.14 19.74 4.02
C TRP A 597 33.55 20.20 5.35
N THR A 598 34.37 20.88 6.14
CA THR A 598 34.06 21.33 7.50
C THR A 598 33.54 22.78 7.50
N ASP A 599 32.39 23.01 6.88
CA ASP A 599 31.69 24.30 7.01
C ASP A 599 30.81 24.32 8.28
N PRO A 600 30.50 25.51 8.82
CA PRO A 600 29.51 25.66 9.88
C PRO A 600 28.19 24.99 9.52
N ILE A 601 27.51 24.43 10.50
CA ILE A 601 26.17 23.87 10.29
C ILE A 601 25.21 24.95 9.82
N GLY A 602 24.40 24.60 8.82
CA GLY A 602 23.51 25.54 8.12
C GLY A 602 24.16 26.27 6.94
N ALA A 603 25.48 26.13 6.73
CA ALA A 603 26.10 26.58 5.48
C ALA A 603 25.50 25.80 4.29
N PRO A 604 25.33 26.45 3.12
CA PRO A 604 24.86 25.76 1.93
C PRO A 604 25.76 24.56 1.64
N TRP A 605 25.18 23.43 1.21
CA TRP A 605 25.93 22.24 0.81
C TRP A 605 26.77 22.46 -0.46
N THR A 606 26.86 23.70 -0.93
CA THR A 606 27.46 24.16 -2.16
C THR A 606 28.34 25.38 -1.90
N GLY A 607 29.47 25.48 -2.61
CA GLY A 607 30.37 26.64 -2.57
C GLY A 607 29.88 27.84 -3.40
N GLU A 608 30.74 28.85 -3.55
CA GLU A 608 30.47 30.04 -4.38
C GLU A 608 30.16 29.67 -5.84
N ARG A 609 29.17 30.34 -6.44
CA ARG A 609 28.70 30.08 -7.81
C ARG A 609 29.81 30.41 -8.82
N GLY A 610 30.18 29.45 -9.67
CA GLY A 610 31.38 29.55 -10.52
C GLY A 610 31.24 29.24 -12.01
N GLY A 611 30.11 28.71 -12.50
CA GLY A 611 29.95 28.43 -13.94
C GLY A 611 29.20 27.12 -14.23
N SER A 612 29.82 26.21 -14.99
CA SER A 612 29.22 24.92 -15.38
C SER A 612 29.38 23.79 -14.34
N VAL A 613 30.24 24.01 -13.33
CA VAL A 613 30.41 23.14 -12.17
C VAL A 613 30.36 23.94 -10.87
N LEU A 614 30.24 23.24 -9.75
CA LEU A 614 30.20 23.83 -8.42
C LEU A 614 30.83 22.87 -7.40
N ALA A 615 31.58 23.40 -6.45
CA ALA A 615 31.98 22.60 -5.30
C ALA A 615 30.73 22.29 -4.45
N ALA A 616 30.54 21.02 -4.09
CA ALA A 616 29.48 20.57 -3.21
C ALA A 616 29.97 19.57 -2.16
N ARG A 617 29.20 19.41 -1.10
CA ARG A 617 29.36 18.36 -0.10
C ARG A 617 28.51 17.14 -0.48
N ASP A 618 29.06 15.93 -0.36
CA ASP A 618 28.29 14.70 -0.53
C ASP A 618 27.54 14.29 0.75
N GLY A 619 26.76 13.22 0.69
CA GLY A 619 26.02 12.73 1.86
C GLY A 619 26.89 12.20 3.00
N GLN A 620 28.17 11.97 2.74
CA GLN A 620 29.16 11.51 3.72
C GLN A 620 29.99 12.66 4.30
N GLY A 621 29.67 13.92 3.94
CA GLY A 621 30.38 15.10 4.44
C GLY A 621 31.66 15.45 3.68
N TYR A 622 31.97 14.74 2.60
CA TYR A 622 33.20 14.97 1.83
C TYR A 622 32.99 15.95 0.68
N ALA A 623 34.07 16.65 0.33
CA ALA A 623 34.09 17.55 -0.81
C ALA A 623 34.04 16.77 -2.14
N GLN A 624 33.24 17.30 -3.06
CA GLN A 624 33.10 16.85 -4.44
C GLN A 624 32.85 18.07 -5.33
N ILE A 625 32.98 17.91 -6.65
CA ILE A 625 32.55 18.91 -7.62
C ILE A 625 31.37 18.35 -8.40
N ILE A 626 30.24 19.04 -8.44
CA ILE A 626 29.06 18.60 -9.19
C ILE A 626 28.94 19.37 -10.50
N GLU A 627 28.43 18.69 -11.54
CA GLU A 627 27.96 19.38 -12.73
C GLU A 627 26.66 20.11 -12.38
N THR A 628 26.59 21.40 -12.72
CA THR A 628 25.42 22.24 -12.41
C THR A 628 24.72 22.77 -13.64
N ALA A 629 25.23 22.52 -14.85
CA ALA A 629 24.58 22.94 -16.08
C ALA A 629 23.07 22.62 -16.07
N ASP A 630 22.25 23.61 -16.42
CA ASP A 630 20.79 23.52 -16.41
C ASP A 630 20.20 23.01 -15.09
N THR A 631 20.75 23.43 -13.95
CA THR A 631 20.28 22.97 -12.64
C THR A 631 19.70 24.11 -11.81
N VAL A 632 18.49 23.90 -11.30
CA VAL A 632 17.88 24.75 -10.27
C VAL A 632 17.83 24.02 -8.92
N ALA A 633 17.91 24.78 -7.84
CA ALA A 633 17.63 24.33 -6.49
C ALA A 633 16.35 25.00 -5.99
N LEU A 634 15.37 24.20 -5.56
CA LEU A 634 14.14 24.68 -4.95
C LEU A 634 14.37 24.90 -3.46
N ASP A 635 13.98 26.09 -3.00
CA ASP A 635 14.14 26.52 -1.61
C ASP A 635 12.87 26.34 -0.81
N ARG A 636 11.71 26.65 -1.42
CA ARG A 636 10.43 26.63 -0.72
C ARG A 636 9.27 26.44 -1.66
N VAL A 637 8.22 25.78 -1.17
CA VAL A 637 6.91 25.70 -1.81
C VAL A 637 5.87 26.16 -0.81
N GLU A 638 5.03 27.10 -1.20
CA GLU A 638 3.98 27.69 -0.37
C GLU A 638 2.61 27.53 -1.03
N LEU A 639 1.63 27.07 -0.25
CA LEU A 639 0.22 27.04 -0.64
C LEU A 639 -0.43 28.38 -0.26
N GLY A 640 -1.05 29.05 -1.23
CA GLY A 640 -1.89 30.22 -1.01
C GLY A 640 -3.28 30.03 -1.61
N GLU A 641 -4.13 31.05 -1.50
CA GLU A 641 -5.46 31.05 -2.14
C GLU A 641 -5.33 30.92 -3.67
N GLY A 642 -5.89 29.84 -4.23
CA GLY A 642 -5.88 29.58 -5.67
C GLY A 642 -4.51 29.36 -6.33
N ARG A 643 -3.40 29.24 -5.56
CA ARG A 643 -2.06 29.17 -6.15
C ARG A 643 -1.02 28.43 -5.32
N ILE A 644 0.00 27.93 -6.00
CA ILE A 644 1.20 27.32 -5.42
C ILE A 644 2.42 28.14 -5.81
N THR A 645 3.08 28.75 -4.84
CA THR A 645 4.28 29.57 -5.06
C THR A 645 5.53 28.74 -4.81
N VAL A 646 6.45 28.73 -5.77
CA VAL A 646 7.74 28.02 -5.68
C VAL A 646 8.87 29.02 -5.79
N ARG A 647 9.74 29.03 -4.78
CA ARG A 647 10.97 29.83 -4.77
C ARG A 647 12.18 28.93 -4.93
N GLY A 648 13.15 29.41 -5.68
CA GLY A 648 14.40 28.69 -5.91
C GLY A 648 15.46 29.57 -6.53
N HIS A 649 16.59 28.97 -6.86
CA HIS A 649 17.70 29.65 -7.50
C HIS A 649 18.49 28.74 -8.45
N TRP A 650 19.23 29.36 -9.37
CA TRP A 650 20.11 28.68 -10.30
C TRP A 650 21.43 28.26 -9.63
N LEU A 651 21.85 27.01 -9.85
CA LEU A 651 23.16 26.50 -9.42
C LEU A 651 24.26 26.70 -10.47
N SER A 652 23.91 27.15 -11.67
CA SER A 652 24.83 27.37 -12.80
C SER A 652 24.58 28.70 -13.51
N SER A 653 25.25 28.90 -14.65
CA SER A 653 24.86 29.91 -15.62
C SER A 653 23.38 29.80 -15.98
N ILE A 654 22.73 30.96 -16.07
CA ILE A 654 21.30 31.07 -16.30
C ILE A 654 21.04 30.87 -17.80
N PRO A 655 20.27 29.85 -18.22
CA PRO A 655 19.96 29.63 -19.63
C PRO A 655 19.05 30.74 -20.14
N LYS A 656 19.11 31.06 -21.43
CA LYS A 656 18.29 32.13 -22.03
C LYS A 656 16.78 31.87 -21.93
N HIS A 657 16.38 30.60 -21.95
CA HIS A 657 14.98 30.16 -21.89
C HIS A 657 14.88 28.95 -20.97
N ALA A 658 14.10 29.07 -19.91
CA ALA A 658 13.82 28.00 -18.96
C ALA A 658 12.34 27.96 -18.60
N ARG A 659 11.84 26.75 -18.35
CA ARG A 659 10.48 26.49 -17.89
C ARG A 659 10.48 25.46 -16.78
N LEU A 660 9.74 25.74 -15.71
CA LEU A 660 9.47 24.79 -14.65
C LEU A 660 8.09 24.17 -14.91
N THR A 661 8.02 22.85 -14.85
CA THR A 661 6.79 22.08 -15.04
C THR A 661 6.40 21.40 -13.73
N LEU A 662 5.17 21.57 -13.28
CA LEU A 662 4.58 20.80 -12.19
C LEU A 662 3.70 19.72 -12.82
N SER A 663 4.07 18.45 -12.67
CA SER A 663 3.42 17.32 -13.37
C SER A 663 2.95 16.24 -12.39
N GLY A 664 1.67 15.93 -12.43
CA GLY A 664 1.01 14.81 -11.76
C GLY A 664 0.39 13.83 -12.76
N SER A 665 -0.44 12.91 -12.29
CA SER A 665 -1.08 11.87 -13.14
C SER A 665 -2.18 12.41 -14.06
N GLN A 666 -2.86 13.48 -13.65
CA GLN A 666 -3.99 14.07 -14.39
C GLN A 666 -3.72 15.49 -14.90
N HIS A 667 -2.68 16.15 -14.41
CA HIS A 667 -2.43 17.54 -14.74
C HIS A 667 -0.94 17.84 -14.87
N SER A 668 -0.59 18.71 -15.82
CA SER A 668 0.76 19.23 -16.00
C SER A 668 0.71 20.70 -16.39
N GLU A 669 1.23 21.58 -15.55
CA GLU A 669 1.35 23.01 -15.83
C GLU A 669 2.81 23.38 -16.07
N THR A 670 3.09 24.22 -17.07
CA THR A 670 4.43 24.71 -17.38
C THR A 670 4.50 26.23 -17.29
N VAL A 671 5.33 26.73 -16.38
CA VAL A 671 5.54 28.17 -16.14
C VAL A 671 6.94 28.58 -16.59
N LYS A 672 7.07 29.79 -17.16
CA LYS A 672 8.39 30.35 -17.52
C LYS A 672 9.12 30.79 -16.26
N ILE A 673 10.39 30.45 -16.15
CA ILE A 673 11.27 30.93 -15.07
C ILE A 673 11.91 32.23 -15.54
N ASP A 674 12.04 33.22 -14.64
CA ASP A 674 12.85 34.41 -14.91
C ASP A 674 14.33 34.00 -15.10
N THR A 675 14.92 34.46 -16.20
CA THR A 675 16.31 34.19 -16.57
C THR A 675 17.20 35.44 -16.43
N GLY A 676 16.67 36.53 -15.85
CA GLY A 676 17.39 37.79 -15.60
C GLY A 676 18.01 37.87 -14.20
N ALA A 677 17.54 37.07 -13.25
CA ALA A 677 18.05 36.99 -11.89
C ALA A 677 18.46 35.55 -11.54
N SER A 678 19.41 35.43 -10.61
CA SER A 678 19.87 34.11 -10.16
C SER A 678 18.85 33.38 -9.29
N ASP A 679 18.00 34.14 -8.61
CA ASP A 679 16.94 33.63 -7.77
C ASP A 679 15.61 33.91 -8.48
N PHE A 680 14.63 33.04 -8.30
CA PHE A 680 13.36 33.13 -8.99
C PHE A 680 12.19 32.77 -8.06
N GLU A 681 11.03 33.30 -8.44
CA GLU A 681 9.74 32.91 -7.91
C GLU A 681 8.85 32.56 -9.10
N VAL A 682 8.20 31.40 -9.05
CA VAL A 682 7.20 30.98 -10.02
C VAL A 682 5.91 30.59 -9.31
N VAL A 683 4.79 30.90 -9.93
CA VAL A 683 3.45 30.64 -9.38
C VAL A 683 2.73 29.69 -10.33
N PHE A 684 2.27 28.57 -9.79
CA PHE A 684 1.38 27.62 -10.46
C PHE A 684 -0.05 27.90 -10.00
N THR A 685 -1.02 27.70 -10.90
CA THR A 685 -2.43 27.80 -10.54
C THR A 685 -2.85 26.56 -9.73
N LEU A 686 -3.64 26.76 -8.68
CA LEU A 686 -4.31 25.65 -7.98
C LEU A 686 -5.60 25.25 -8.69
N HIS A 687 -6.05 26.03 -9.68
CA HIS A 687 -7.27 25.79 -10.45
C HIS A 687 -6.98 25.13 -11.79
N TRP A 688 -7.90 24.26 -12.19
CA TRP A 688 -7.80 23.29 -13.27
C TRP A 688 -9.14 23.19 -14.00
N ASP A 689 -9.09 23.25 -15.32
CA ASP A 689 -10.25 23.03 -16.19
C ASP A 689 -9.85 22.26 -17.46
N GLU A 690 -9.55 20.96 -17.33
CA GLU A 690 -9.21 20.12 -18.49
C GLU A 690 -10.36 20.05 -19.50
N TRP A 691 -11.60 20.06 -19.02
CA TRP A 691 -12.78 19.76 -19.83
C TRP A 691 -13.55 20.99 -20.33
N GLY A 692 -13.15 22.21 -19.93
CA GLY A 692 -13.86 23.44 -20.28
C GLY A 692 -15.21 23.58 -19.56
N LEU A 693 -15.36 22.96 -18.38
CA LEU A 693 -16.59 22.93 -17.60
C LEU A 693 -16.62 24.02 -16.50
N GLY A 694 -15.59 24.88 -16.40
CA GLY A 694 -15.40 25.89 -15.33
C GLY A 694 -14.16 25.64 -14.44
N ASP A 695 -13.85 26.49 -13.47
CA ASP A 695 -12.71 26.27 -12.57
C ASP A 695 -12.97 25.15 -11.54
N SER A 696 -11.99 24.28 -11.30
CA SER A 696 -11.97 23.28 -10.22
C SER A 696 -10.59 23.21 -9.58
N VAL A 697 -10.45 22.69 -8.36
CA VAL A 697 -9.13 22.55 -7.71
C VAL A 697 -8.33 21.43 -8.38
N LEU A 698 -6.99 21.53 -8.40
CA LEU A 698 -6.10 20.47 -8.86
C LEU A 698 -6.43 19.13 -8.19
N PRO A 699 -6.46 18.03 -8.94
CA PRO A 699 -6.71 16.71 -8.37
C PRO A 699 -5.75 16.35 -7.23
N ASN A 700 -6.24 15.59 -6.26
CA ASN A 700 -5.37 15.07 -5.22
C ASN A 700 -4.34 14.09 -5.77
N GLY A 701 -3.12 14.14 -5.26
CA GLY A 701 -2.05 13.25 -5.68
C GLY A 701 -0.66 13.83 -5.52
N SER A 702 0.32 13.08 -6.03
CA SER A 702 1.72 13.50 -6.04
C SER A 702 2.05 14.20 -7.35
N TYR A 703 2.72 15.34 -7.24
CA TYR A 703 3.20 16.14 -8.35
C TYR A 703 4.70 16.34 -8.26
N GLN A 704 5.40 16.31 -9.39
CA GLN A 704 6.84 16.46 -9.49
C GLN A 704 7.24 17.71 -10.27
N PHE A 705 8.31 18.36 -9.84
CA PHE A 705 8.89 19.48 -10.57
C PHE A 705 9.88 18.97 -11.62
N ARG A 706 9.75 19.44 -12.87
CA ARG A 706 10.68 19.16 -13.96
C ARG A 706 11.15 20.46 -14.62
N LEU A 707 12.44 20.54 -14.94
CA LEU A 707 13.03 21.70 -15.60
C LEU A 707 13.25 21.39 -17.09
N THR A 708 12.90 22.34 -17.95
CA THR A 708 13.22 22.30 -19.38
C THR A 708 13.94 23.58 -19.79
N CYS A 709 15.08 23.45 -20.46
CA CYS A 709 15.92 24.55 -20.94
C CYS A 709 16.00 24.55 -22.49
N GLY A 710 15.99 25.73 -23.11
CA GLY A 710 16.21 25.89 -24.56
C GLY A 710 15.23 25.08 -25.43
N ALA A 711 15.73 24.42 -26.49
CA ALA A 711 14.96 23.61 -27.44
C ALA A 711 14.55 22.23 -26.88
N LYS A 712 13.89 22.23 -25.70
CA LYS A 712 13.44 21.04 -24.96
C LYS A 712 14.54 20.17 -24.33
N ARG A 713 15.70 20.75 -23.97
CA ARG A 713 16.71 20.02 -23.20
C ARG A 713 16.24 19.85 -21.76
N ALA A 714 16.22 18.62 -21.24
CA ALA A 714 15.90 18.36 -19.84
C ALA A 714 16.97 18.97 -18.92
N GLY A 715 16.53 19.72 -17.91
CA GLY A 715 17.37 20.24 -16.85
C GLY A 715 17.18 19.47 -15.54
N ASN A 716 18.03 19.73 -14.56
CA ASN A 716 17.98 19.07 -13.26
C ASN A 716 17.25 19.95 -12.22
N VAL A 717 16.35 19.34 -11.45
CA VAL A 717 15.71 19.98 -10.30
C VAL A 717 16.25 19.36 -9.03
N ARG A 718 16.90 20.17 -8.20
CA ARG A 718 17.36 19.81 -6.85
C ARG A 718 16.54 20.59 -5.84
N HIS A 719 16.64 20.22 -4.57
CA HIS A 719 16.09 21.00 -3.45
C HIS A 719 17.22 21.44 -2.52
N THR A 720 16.95 22.36 -1.59
CA THR A 720 17.88 22.78 -0.53
C THR A 720 17.49 22.19 0.84
N ALA A 721 18.28 22.51 1.87
CA ALA A 721 17.94 22.15 3.25
C ALA A 721 16.66 22.87 3.72
N ALA A 722 16.45 24.14 3.32
CA ALA A 722 15.24 24.90 3.63
C ALA A 722 13.98 24.23 3.08
N PHE A 723 14.05 23.62 1.90
CA PHE A 723 12.94 22.85 1.33
C PHE A 723 12.56 21.66 2.21
N LEU A 724 13.56 21.00 2.82
CA LEU A 724 13.34 19.86 3.72
C LEU A 724 12.74 20.28 5.06
N GLU A 725 13.08 21.45 5.58
CA GLU A 725 12.54 21.95 6.84
C GLU A 725 11.01 22.11 6.80
N HIS A 726 10.43 22.30 5.62
CA HIS A 726 8.99 22.36 5.40
C HIS A 726 8.35 21.02 5.01
N GLN A 727 9.11 19.92 4.90
CA GLN A 727 8.53 18.59 4.64
C GLN A 727 7.76 18.03 5.82
N ALA A 728 8.08 18.46 7.05
CA ALA A 728 7.36 18.01 8.23
C ALA A 728 5.96 18.66 8.31
N ASP A 729 5.78 19.89 7.84
CA ASP A 729 4.57 20.66 8.10
C ASP A 729 3.61 20.66 6.92
N PHE A 730 2.38 20.18 7.14
CA PHE A 730 1.30 20.36 6.19
C PHE A 730 0.86 21.82 6.15
N GLN A 731 0.79 22.37 4.95
CA GLN A 731 0.12 23.64 4.69
C GLN A 731 -1.34 23.35 4.35
N VAL A 732 -2.27 24.08 4.94
CA VAL A 732 -3.72 23.88 4.77
C VAL A 732 -4.32 25.21 4.33
N SER A 733 -5.07 25.20 3.23
CA SER A 733 -6.01 26.26 2.83
C SER A 733 -7.43 25.72 2.85
N ASP A 734 -8.43 26.55 2.53
CA ASP A 734 -9.82 26.10 2.38
C ASP A 734 -10.00 25.14 1.19
N GLU A 735 -9.08 25.15 0.23
CA GLU A 735 -9.19 24.39 -1.03
C GLU A 735 -8.38 23.09 -1.01
N ALA A 736 -7.23 23.07 -0.34
CA ALA A 736 -6.32 21.93 -0.35
C ALA A 736 -5.41 21.86 0.88
N ARG A 737 -4.84 20.68 1.09
CA ARG A 737 -3.71 20.45 2.00
C ARG A 737 -2.49 20.03 1.18
N LEU A 738 -1.38 20.74 1.36
CA LEU A 738 -0.13 20.53 0.61
C LEU A 738 1.01 20.14 1.54
N ARG A 739 1.87 19.23 1.07
CA ARG A 739 3.18 18.98 1.69
C ARG A 739 4.27 18.77 0.63
N PRO A 740 5.47 19.35 0.78
CA PRO A 740 6.61 19.01 -0.06
C PRO A 740 7.03 17.54 0.11
N VAL A 741 7.52 16.91 -0.97
CA VAL A 741 8.03 15.54 -0.98
C VAL A 741 9.30 15.42 -1.80
N ASN A 742 10.09 14.37 -1.56
CA ASN A 742 11.39 14.19 -2.21
C ASN A 742 11.70 12.72 -2.55
N GLY A 743 10.73 12.01 -3.15
CA GLY A 743 10.92 10.62 -3.61
C GLY A 743 11.86 10.53 -4.82
N ASN A 744 11.31 10.45 -6.02
CA ASN A 744 12.09 10.42 -7.28
C ASN A 744 12.61 11.82 -7.71
N GLY A 745 12.71 12.76 -6.76
CA GLY A 745 13.03 14.18 -6.98
C GLY A 745 12.07 15.11 -6.22
N PRO A 746 12.35 16.43 -6.22
CA PRO A 746 11.50 17.42 -5.56
C PRO A 746 10.08 17.47 -6.13
N GLY A 747 9.10 17.47 -5.24
CA GLY A 747 7.70 17.53 -5.60
C GLY A 747 6.81 17.98 -4.45
N ILE A 748 5.50 17.85 -4.64
CA ILE A 748 4.47 18.08 -3.63
C ILE A 748 3.47 16.93 -3.61
N THR A 749 2.74 16.78 -2.51
CA THR A 749 1.50 16.01 -2.44
C THR A 749 0.36 16.94 -2.08
N LEU A 750 -0.72 16.89 -2.87
CA LEU A 750 -1.99 17.56 -2.62
C LEU A 750 -3.01 16.57 -2.06
N GLN A 751 -3.75 17.01 -1.05
CA GLN A 751 -4.76 16.24 -0.30
C GLN A 751 -5.98 17.12 -0.01
N PRO A 752 -7.14 16.52 0.37
CA PRO A 752 -8.30 17.30 0.81
C PRO A 752 -7.95 18.22 2.00
N PRO A 753 -8.63 19.38 2.15
CA PRO A 753 -8.34 20.41 3.16
C PRO A 753 -8.80 20.00 4.59
N ILE A 754 -8.49 18.79 5.02
CA ILE A 754 -8.76 18.31 6.37
C ILE A 754 -7.53 18.63 7.22
N SER A 755 -7.71 19.36 8.32
CA SER A 755 -6.61 19.66 9.25
C SER A 755 -6.00 18.38 9.82
N VAL A 756 -4.75 18.46 10.27
CA VAL A 756 -4.03 17.30 10.85
C VAL A 756 -4.77 16.73 12.06
N ASP A 757 -5.43 17.56 12.87
CA ASP A 757 -6.19 17.14 14.05
C ASP A 757 -7.48 16.36 13.74
N HIS A 758 -7.98 16.49 12.51
CA HIS A 758 -9.19 15.79 12.05
C HIS A 758 -8.90 14.66 11.07
N ALA A 759 -7.63 14.46 10.72
CA ALA A 759 -7.22 13.44 9.77
C ALA A 759 -6.71 12.17 10.47
N GLY A 760 -6.94 11.02 9.83
CA GLY A 760 -6.42 9.72 10.27
C GLY A 760 -7.42 8.89 11.09
N SER A 761 -7.08 7.62 11.29
CA SER A 761 -7.99 6.61 11.87
C SER A 761 -8.57 7.01 13.22
N TYR A 762 -7.75 7.53 14.14
CA TYR A 762 -8.18 7.97 15.47
C TYR A 762 -9.22 9.10 15.40
N ALA A 763 -8.89 10.18 14.69
CA ALA A 763 -9.77 11.34 14.58
C ALA A 763 -11.09 10.99 13.88
N HIS A 764 -11.03 10.15 12.83
CA HIS A 764 -12.21 9.64 12.17
C HIS A 764 -13.05 8.76 13.11
N ASN A 765 -12.43 7.88 13.92
CA ASN A 765 -13.16 7.06 14.89
C ASN A 765 -13.88 7.92 15.93
N LEU A 766 -13.22 8.92 16.50
CA LEU A 766 -13.83 9.85 17.44
C LEU A 766 -15.03 10.60 16.82
N ALA A 767 -14.90 11.03 15.57
CA ALA A 767 -16.00 11.68 14.85
C ALA A 767 -17.18 10.72 14.59
N ARG A 768 -16.91 9.45 14.25
CA ARG A 768 -17.94 8.42 14.10
C ARG A 768 -18.69 8.15 15.40
N GLU A 769 -17.96 8.01 16.52
CA GLU A 769 -18.57 7.82 17.84
C GLU A 769 -19.47 8.99 18.22
N ARG A 770 -19.06 10.23 17.90
CA ARG A 770 -19.90 11.42 18.09
C ARG A 770 -21.18 11.37 17.26
N VAL A 771 -21.11 10.98 15.99
CA VAL A 771 -22.31 10.84 15.13
C VAL A 771 -23.25 9.77 15.68
N LEU A 772 -22.71 8.62 16.11
CA LEU A 772 -23.51 7.53 16.66
C LEU A 772 -24.14 7.89 18.03
N ALA A 773 -23.51 8.77 18.80
CA ALA A 773 -24.01 9.26 20.08
C ALA A 773 -24.75 10.61 19.99
N ALA A 774 -24.99 11.14 18.78
CA ALA A 774 -25.52 12.49 18.59
C ALA A 774 -26.99 12.59 19.02
N GLU A 775 -27.27 13.54 19.93
CA GLU A 775 -28.64 13.90 20.35
C GLU A 775 -29.16 15.17 19.66
N GLU A 776 -28.35 15.84 18.84
CA GLU A 776 -28.67 17.10 18.16
C GLU A 776 -29.96 16.97 17.33
N PRO A 777 -30.86 17.96 17.25
CA PRO A 777 -32.09 17.79 16.47
C PRO A 777 -31.80 17.53 14.98
N ILE A 778 -32.67 16.75 14.33
CA ILE A 778 -32.65 16.58 12.87
C ILE A 778 -32.94 17.94 12.20
N ASP A 779 -32.12 18.30 11.21
CA ASP A 779 -32.32 19.47 10.36
C ASP A 779 -33.29 19.13 9.24
N GLU A 780 -34.55 19.53 9.43
CA GLU A 780 -35.67 19.30 8.51
C GLU A 780 -35.48 19.97 7.13
N SER A 781 -34.55 20.92 6.99
CA SER A 781 -34.27 21.61 5.73
C SER A 781 -33.08 21.05 4.95
N ALA A 782 -32.30 20.12 5.53
CA ALA A 782 -31.06 19.65 4.95
C ALA A 782 -31.23 18.39 4.09
N VAL A 783 -30.62 18.41 2.89
CA VAL A 783 -30.49 17.28 1.98
C VAL A 783 -29.02 16.99 1.74
N TYR A 784 -28.58 15.78 2.06
CA TYR A 784 -27.26 15.28 1.71
C TYR A 784 -27.33 14.45 0.43
N LEU A 785 -26.52 14.82 -0.56
CA LEU A 785 -26.37 14.16 -1.86
C LEU A 785 -24.94 13.66 -1.99
N SER A 786 -24.73 12.42 -2.44
CA SER A 786 -23.40 11.97 -2.83
C SER A 786 -23.46 10.85 -3.85
N THR A 787 -22.43 10.82 -4.71
CA THR A 787 -22.30 9.84 -5.79
C THR A 787 -20.91 9.23 -5.80
N TYR A 788 -20.84 7.89 -5.92
CA TYR A 788 -19.58 7.14 -6.10
C TYR A 788 -18.49 7.47 -5.04
N ALA A 789 -18.91 7.62 -3.78
CA ALA A 789 -18.08 8.05 -2.65
C ALA A 789 -17.49 9.46 -2.83
N GLY A 790 -18.29 10.36 -3.40
CA GLY A 790 -17.99 11.77 -3.58
C GLY A 790 -17.01 12.10 -4.71
N SER A 791 -16.72 11.17 -5.62
CA SER A 791 -15.69 11.41 -6.65
C SER A 791 -16.08 12.42 -7.73
N THR A 792 -17.38 12.65 -7.93
CA THR A 792 -17.92 13.65 -8.85
C THR A 792 -19.42 13.81 -8.55
N ALA A 793 -20.01 15.00 -8.69
CA ALA A 793 -21.45 15.20 -8.56
C ALA A 793 -22.15 14.94 -9.90
N THR A 794 -22.83 13.80 -10.01
CA THR A 794 -23.41 13.29 -11.27
C THR A 794 -24.65 12.41 -10.97
N ASP A 795 -25.06 11.58 -11.93
CA ASP A 795 -26.07 10.52 -11.79
C ASP A 795 -27.44 11.07 -11.31
N SER A 796 -28.24 10.22 -10.67
CA SER A 796 -29.62 10.54 -10.31
C SER A 796 -29.71 11.70 -9.31
N GLN A 797 -28.68 11.85 -8.48
CA GLN A 797 -28.53 12.92 -7.50
C GLN A 797 -28.40 14.29 -8.17
N LEU A 798 -27.72 14.39 -9.33
CA LEU A 798 -27.62 15.63 -10.09
C LEU A 798 -29.00 16.06 -10.61
N ALA A 799 -29.76 15.13 -11.20
CA ALA A 799 -31.11 15.41 -11.68
C ALA A 799 -32.06 15.82 -10.53
N ILE A 800 -32.00 15.09 -9.40
CA ILE A 800 -32.76 15.42 -8.18
C ILE A 800 -32.38 16.81 -7.67
N HIS A 801 -31.08 17.13 -7.61
CA HIS A 801 -30.59 18.45 -7.18
C HIS A 801 -31.19 19.57 -8.03
N GLU A 802 -31.09 19.47 -9.35
CA GLU A 802 -31.61 20.50 -10.27
C GLU A 802 -33.13 20.67 -10.15
N HIS A 803 -33.85 19.58 -9.87
CA HIS A 803 -35.30 19.62 -9.64
C HIS A 803 -35.67 20.26 -8.30
N LEU A 804 -35.01 19.87 -7.21
CA LEU A 804 -35.23 20.44 -5.87
C LEU A 804 -34.91 21.93 -5.84
N ARG A 805 -33.83 22.37 -6.50
CA ARG A 805 -33.49 23.80 -6.57
C ARG A 805 -34.61 24.66 -7.18
N ARG A 806 -35.39 24.09 -8.10
CA ARG A 806 -36.52 24.77 -8.76
C ARG A 806 -37.81 24.71 -7.94
N THR A 807 -38.07 23.60 -7.27
CA THR A 807 -39.38 23.29 -6.66
C THR A 807 -39.40 23.45 -5.14
N ARG A 808 -38.25 23.27 -4.48
CA ARG A 808 -38.03 23.28 -3.03
C ARG A 808 -36.83 24.15 -2.66
N PRO A 809 -36.84 25.46 -2.97
CA PRO A 809 -35.74 26.38 -2.62
C PRO A 809 -35.59 26.60 -1.10
N ASP A 810 -36.53 26.08 -0.30
CA ASP A 810 -36.44 25.99 1.16
C ASP A 810 -35.37 25.00 1.64
N LEU A 811 -34.97 24.05 0.79
CA LEU A 811 -34.01 23.01 1.15
C LEU A 811 -32.57 23.45 0.90
N THR A 812 -31.69 23.11 1.85
CA THR A 812 -30.24 23.28 1.70
C THR A 812 -29.63 22.00 1.16
N LEU A 813 -28.95 22.10 0.01
CA LEU A 813 -28.43 20.95 -0.73
C LEU A 813 -26.92 20.79 -0.50
N TYR A 814 -26.54 19.87 0.37
CA TYR A 814 -25.15 19.51 0.66
C TYR A 814 -24.68 18.38 -0.26
N TRP A 815 -23.49 18.52 -0.83
CA TRP A 815 -22.85 17.50 -1.67
C TRP A 815 -21.62 16.93 -1.00
N GLY A 816 -21.65 15.65 -0.66
CA GLY A 816 -20.47 14.94 -0.18
C GLY A 816 -19.47 14.74 -1.33
N VAL A 817 -18.32 15.41 -1.26
CA VAL A 817 -17.23 15.34 -2.25
C VAL A 817 -15.94 14.77 -1.65
N ALA A 818 -15.20 13.97 -2.41
CA ALA A 818 -13.92 13.42 -1.96
C ALA A 818 -12.89 14.54 -1.74
N ASP A 819 -12.98 15.58 -2.56
CA ASP A 819 -12.17 16.80 -2.54
C ASP A 819 -12.82 17.90 -3.39
N HIS A 820 -12.21 19.08 -3.41
CA HIS A 820 -12.69 20.23 -4.20
C HIS A 820 -12.34 20.14 -5.70
N ALA A 821 -11.68 19.07 -6.18
CA ALA A 821 -11.60 18.80 -7.61
C ALA A 821 -12.94 18.26 -8.14
N SER A 822 -13.73 17.64 -7.26
CA SER A 822 -15.10 17.21 -7.55
C SER A 822 -16.04 18.41 -7.63
N ARG A 823 -16.50 18.72 -8.84
CA ARG A 823 -17.40 19.85 -9.09
C ARG A 823 -18.78 19.57 -8.52
N VAL A 824 -19.40 20.61 -7.96
CA VAL A 824 -20.76 20.57 -7.42
C VAL A 824 -21.65 21.48 -8.26
N PRO A 825 -22.89 21.06 -8.59
CA PRO A 825 -23.82 21.88 -9.37
C PRO A 825 -24.18 23.21 -8.67
N GLU A 826 -24.60 24.19 -9.48
CA GLU A 826 -25.00 25.52 -8.99
C GLU A 826 -26.09 25.44 -7.92
N GLY A 827 -25.82 26.02 -6.75
CA GLY A 827 -26.71 26.00 -5.58
C GLY A 827 -26.44 24.84 -4.62
N GLY A 828 -25.51 23.93 -4.96
CA GLY A 828 -25.01 22.91 -4.04
C GLY A 828 -23.85 23.41 -3.19
N ILE A 829 -23.76 22.91 -1.96
CA ILE A 829 -22.68 23.21 -1.02
C ILE A 829 -21.73 22.01 -0.95
N PRO A 830 -20.47 22.11 -1.42
CA PRO A 830 -19.51 21.02 -1.33
C PRO A 830 -19.08 20.78 0.12
N ILE A 831 -19.15 19.53 0.57
CA ILE A 831 -18.73 19.09 1.89
C ILE A 831 -17.73 17.94 1.73
N VAL A 832 -16.49 18.16 2.14
CA VAL A 832 -15.42 17.16 2.00
C VAL A 832 -15.69 15.95 2.88
N LEU A 833 -15.73 14.75 2.31
CA LEU A 833 -15.91 13.49 3.03
C LEU A 833 -14.92 13.38 4.19
N GLN A 834 -15.37 12.84 5.34
CA GLN A 834 -14.58 12.68 6.56
C GLN A 834 -14.12 14.00 7.22
N SER A 835 -14.52 15.16 6.71
CA SER A 835 -14.38 16.42 7.46
C SER A 835 -15.33 16.47 8.67
N PRO A 836 -15.05 17.29 9.68
CA PRO A 836 -15.97 17.50 10.80
C PRO A 836 -17.38 17.93 10.35
N GLU A 837 -17.46 18.75 9.30
CA GLU A 837 -18.75 19.20 8.76
C GLU A 837 -19.51 18.05 8.08
N TRP A 838 -18.83 17.17 7.36
CA TRP A 838 -19.44 15.98 6.77
C TRP A 838 -20.10 15.08 7.83
N TYR A 839 -19.37 14.79 8.92
CA TYR A 839 -19.90 13.99 10.04
C TYR A 839 -21.15 14.64 10.65
N ARG A 840 -21.14 15.97 10.85
CA ARG A 840 -22.31 16.72 11.31
C ARG A 840 -23.49 16.57 10.35
N VAL A 841 -23.28 16.84 9.05
CA VAL A 841 -24.35 16.82 8.04
C VAL A 841 -24.99 15.44 7.92
N ILE A 842 -24.21 14.36 7.83
CA ILE A 842 -24.79 13.00 7.73
C ILE A 842 -25.49 12.55 9.02
N GLY A 843 -25.10 13.12 10.17
CA GLY A 843 -25.73 12.84 11.47
C GLY A 843 -27.01 13.63 11.74
N THR A 844 -27.21 14.77 11.06
CA THR A 844 -28.35 15.66 11.32
C THR A 844 -29.28 15.88 10.13
N ALA A 845 -28.86 15.66 8.88
CA ALA A 845 -29.69 15.96 7.71
C ALA A 845 -30.94 15.08 7.66
N LYS A 846 -32.10 15.69 7.36
CA LYS A 846 -33.37 14.99 7.20
C LYS A 846 -33.36 14.01 6.04
N TYR A 847 -32.86 14.45 4.89
CA TYR A 847 -32.89 13.66 3.66
C TYR A 847 -31.46 13.25 3.27
N LEU A 848 -31.25 11.96 3.09
CA LEU A 848 -30.00 11.37 2.63
C LEU A 848 -30.26 10.71 1.28
N VAL A 849 -29.48 11.04 0.27
CA VAL A 849 -29.64 10.51 -1.10
C VAL A 849 -28.29 10.04 -1.61
N GLN A 850 -28.14 8.74 -1.85
CA GLN A 850 -26.91 8.15 -2.38
C GLN A 850 -27.18 7.11 -3.46
N ASN A 851 -26.19 6.87 -4.31
CA ASN A 851 -26.22 5.83 -5.34
C ASN A 851 -25.40 4.59 -4.97
N ILE A 852 -24.71 4.65 -3.83
CA ILE A 852 -24.00 3.55 -3.17
C ILE A 852 -24.28 3.63 -1.66
N ASP A 853 -23.91 2.60 -0.91
CA ASP A 853 -24.15 2.58 0.53
C ASP A 853 -23.18 3.45 1.32
N PHE A 854 -23.60 3.89 2.51
CA PHE A 854 -22.69 4.43 3.52
C PHE A 854 -21.71 3.36 4.02
N ASP A 855 -20.61 3.86 4.61
CA ASP A 855 -19.58 3.03 5.21
C ASP A 855 -20.12 2.26 6.44
N ARG A 856 -19.48 1.14 6.80
CA ARG A 856 -20.05 0.08 7.65
C ARG A 856 -20.44 0.50 9.06
N TRP A 857 -19.81 1.54 9.57
CA TRP A 857 -20.05 2.08 10.92
C TRP A 857 -21.34 2.90 10.99
N TRP A 858 -21.82 3.44 9.86
CA TRP A 858 -22.94 4.36 9.85
C TRP A 858 -24.26 3.62 10.15
N ARG A 859 -25.15 4.29 10.88
CA ARG A 859 -26.50 3.82 11.16
C ARG A 859 -27.45 4.99 10.96
N LYS A 860 -28.59 4.74 10.30
CA LYS A 860 -29.64 5.76 10.13
C LYS A 860 -30.21 6.12 11.50
N ARG A 861 -30.33 7.42 11.77
CA ARG A 861 -30.98 7.92 12.98
C ARG A 861 -32.48 8.06 12.77
N GLU A 862 -33.24 7.83 13.85
CA GLU A 862 -34.68 8.10 13.85
C GLU A 862 -34.97 9.55 13.41
N GLY A 863 -35.93 9.71 12.51
CA GLY A 863 -36.29 11.00 11.92
C GLY A 863 -35.59 11.31 10.59
N GLN A 864 -34.49 10.63 10.24
CA GLN A 864 -33.88 10.73 8.90
C GLN A 864 -34.62 9.86 7.88
N ARG A 865 -34.51 10.24 6.61
CA ARG A 865 -35.01 9.49 5.45
C ARG A 865 -33.87 9.23 4.47
N PHE A 866 -33.69 7.98 4.04
CA PHE A 866 -32.65 7.57 3.11
C PHE A 866 -33.24 7.02 1.80
N LEU A 867 -32.93 7.70 0.69
CA LEU A 867 -33.15 7.27 -0.69
C LEU A 867 -31.88 6.64 -1.29
N GLN A 868 -31.95 5.35 -1.63
CA GLN A 868 -30.92 4.64 -2.39
C GLN A 868 -31.30 4.59 -3.86
N THR A 869 -30.59 5.35 -4.69
CA THR A 869 -30.89 5.43 -6.14
C THR A 869 -30.25 4.29 -6.94
N PHE A 870 -29.23 3.62 -6.39
CA PHE A 870 -28.29 2.81 -7.17
C PHE A 870 -27.71 3.60 -8.35
N HIS A 871 -26.97 2.92 -9.23
CA HIS A 871 -26.17 3.56 -10.29
C HIS A 871 -26.28 2.83 -11.64
N GLY A 872 -27.48 2.28 -11.91
CA GLY A 872 -27.85 1.80 -13.24
C GLY A 872 -28.69 0.55 -13.24
N TYR A 873 -29.05 0.12 -14.45
CA TYR A 873 -29.96 -1.00 -14.65
C TYR A 873 -29.40 -2.28 -14.02
N PRO A 874 -30.19 -3.01 -13.21
CA PRO A 874 -29.71 -4.18 -12.48
C PRO A 874 -29.42 -5.34 -13.43
N ALA A 875 -28.15 -5.49 -13.81
CA ALA A 875 -27.73 -6.54 -14.76
C ALA A 875 -27.00 -7.72 -14.09
N LYS A 876 -26.30 -7.47 -12.98
CA LYS A 876 -25.41 -8.44 -12.32
C LYS A 876 -25.79 -8.58 -10.85
N SER A 877 -25.52 -9.75 -10.27
CA SER A 877 -25.64 -9.96 -8.83
C SER A 877 -24.68 -9.03 -8.07
N MET A 878 -25.23 -8.35 -7.06
CA MET A 878 -24.51 -7.42 -6.17
C MET A 878 -24.80 -7.68 -4.69
N GLY A 879 -25.72 -8.59 -4.37
CA GLY A 879 -26.12 -8.91 -3.01
C GLY A 879 -25.84 -10.38 -2.67
N LEU A 880 -26.84 -11.06 -2.10
CA LEU A 880 -26.76 -12.39 -1.53
C LEU A 880 -26.11 -13.43 -2.46
N ARG A 881 -26.47 -13.50 -3.74
CA ARG A 881 -25.88 -14.51 -4.64
C ARG A 881 -24.38 -14.27 -4.83
N MET A 882 -23.95 -13.02 -5.01
CA MET A 882 -22.54 -12.64 -5.06
C MET A 882 -21.83 -12.94 -3.73
N TRP A 883 -22.43 -12.61 -2.58
CA TRP A 883 -21.85 -12.89 -1.27
C TRP A 883 -21.69 -14.38 -1.01
N LEU A 884 -22.68 -15.20 -1.39
CA LEU A 884 -22.59 -16.66 -1.32
C LEU A 884 -21.53 -17.22 -2.28
N ALA A 885 -21.40 -16.67 -3.49
CA ALA A 885 -20.32 -17.03 -4.41
C ALA A 885 -18.93 -16.68 -3.85
N LYS A 886 -18.84 -15.58 -3.08
CA LYS A 886 -17.65 -15.22 -2.27
C LYS A 886 -17.48 -16.05 -1.00
N GLN A 887 -18.32 -17.06 -0.79
CA GLN A 887 -18.34 -17.89 0.41
C GLN A 887 -18.45 -17.06 1.70
N PHE A 888 -19.28 -16.01 1.70
CA PHE A 888 -19.66 -15.36 2.94
C PHE A 888 -20.48 -16.32 3.79
N SER A 889 -20.24 -16.33 5.09
CA SER A 889 -21.04 -17.12 6.03
C SER A 889 -22.44 -16.48 6.20
N PRO A 890 -23.46 -17.22 6.68
CA PRO A 890 -24.79 -16.66 6.87
C PRO A 890 -24.82 -15.39 7.75
N LEU A 891 -24.03 -15.33 8.82
CA LEU A 891 -23.89 -14.16 9.69
C LEU A 891 -23.21 -13.01 8.96
N ARG A 892 -22.22 -13.31 8.11
CA ARG A 892 -21.56 -12.31 7.30
C ARG A 892 -22.52 -11.69 6.28
N CYS A 893 -23.32 -12.51 5.61
CA CYS A 893 -24.40 -12.05 4.74
C CYS A 893 -25.41 -11.20 5.53
N LYS A 894 -25.83 -11.66 6.71
CA LYS A 894 -26.72 -10.88 7.58
C LYS A 894 -26.12 -9.52 7.96
N ALA A 895 -24.84 -9.46 8.31
CA ALA A 895 -24.18 -8.20 8.64
C ALA A 895 -24.12 -7.24 7.44
N GLU A 896 -23.96 -7.74 6.21
CA GLU A 896 -24.07 -6.91 5.00
C GLU A 896 -25.50 -6.43 4.75
N LEU A 897 -26.51 -7.27 4.99
CA LEU A 897 -27.92 -6.87 4.92
C LEU A 897 -28.23 -5.78 5.95
N ASP A 898 -27.89 -6.01 7.22
CA ASP A 898 -28.12 -5.06 8.32
C ASP A 898 -27.38 -3.73 8.09
N ARG A 899 -26.24 -3.74 7.39
CA ARG A 899 -25.52 -2.53 6.98
C ARG A 899 -26.23 -1.77 5.85
N THR A 900 -26.84 -2.49 4.91
CA THR A 900 -27.39 -1.93 3.68
C THR A 900 -28.87 -1.60 3.86
N THR A 901 -29.70 -2.63 3.85
CA THR A 901 -31.15 -2.53 3.72
C THR A 901 -31.84 -1.96 4.93
N ALA A 902 -31.28 -2.14 6.13
CA ALA A 902 -31.85 -1.59 7.37
C ALA A 902 -31.92 -0.05 7.35
N GLY A 903 -31.07 0.60 6.56
CA GLY A 903 -31.06 2.06 6.43
C GLY A 903 -32.06 2.60 5.42
N TRP A 904 -32.45 1.84 4.38
CA TRP A 904 -33.16 2.39 3.23
C TRP A 904 -34.66 2.61 3.51
N ASP A 905 -35.15 3.84 3.29
CA ASP A 905 -36.58 4.14 3.34
C ASP A 905 -37.25 3.99 1.97
N LEU A 906 -36.52 4.29 0.91
CA LEU A 906 -36.96 4.12 -0.47
C LEU A 906 -35.77 3.72 -1.33
N ILE A 907 -35.99 2.75 -2.23
CA ILE A 907 -35.03 2.42 -3.28
C ILE A 907 -35.61 2.65 -4.66
N LEU A 908 -34.75 2.93 -5.64
CA LEU A 908 -35.15 3.10 -7.04
C LEU A 908 -34.85 1.85 -7.87
N THR A 909 -35.82 1.47 -8.70
CA THR A 909 -35.68 0.49 -9.78
C THR A 909 -36.19 1.09 -11.08
N PRO A 910 -35.73 0.64 -12.26
CA PRO A 910 -36.14 1.26 -13.50
C PRO A 910 -37.58 0.88 -13.88
N THR A 911 -37.98 -0.36 -13.62
CA THR A 911 -39.32 -0.89 -13.90
C THR A 911 -39.78 -1.89 -12.82
N PRO A 912 -41.09 -2.13 -12.65
CA PRO A 912 -41.60 -3.06 -11.65
C PRO A 912 -41.08 -4.50 -11.79
N GLU A 913 -40.72 -4.93 -13.00
CA GLU A 913 -40.15 -6.25 -13.25
C GLU A 913 -38.78 -6.44 -12.58
N MET A 914 -38.05 -5.34 -12.33
CA MET A 914 -36.74 -5.37 -11.70
C MET A 914 -36.80 -5.43 -10.16
N ASP A 915 -37.96 -5.12 -9.56
CA ASP A 915 -38.16 -5.13 -8.11
C ASP A 915 -37.81 -6.49 -7.49
N ARG A 916 -38.13 -7.58 -8.21
CA ARG A 916 -37.84 -8.95 -7.76
C ARG A 916 -36.36 -9.16 -7.47
N TYR A 917 -35.47 -8.57 -8.25
CA TYR A 917 -34.03 -8.79 -8.10
C TYR A 917 -33.49 -8.10 -6.87
N TYR A 918 -33.97 -6.91 -6.54
CA TYR A 918 -33.59 -6.26 -5.29
C TYR A 918 -34.21 -6.95 -4.07
N ARG A 919 -35.44 -7.47 -4.19
CA ARG A 919 -36.07 -8.31 -3.16
C ARG A 919 -35.26 -9.58 -2.90
N GLU A 920 -34.73 -10.22 -3.93
CA GLU A 920 -33.94 -11.45 -3.83
C GLU A 920 -32.48 -11.19 -3.41
N GLU A 921 -31.80 -10.22 -4.02
CA GLU A 921 -30.38 -9.96 -3.79
C GLU A 921 -30.14 -9.28 -2.43
N TYR A 922 -31.03 -8.40 -2.00
CA TYR A 922 -30.86 -7.63 -0.77
C TYR A 922 -31.86 -8.02 0.32
N ALA A 923 -32.67 -9.08 0.12
CA ALA A 923 -33.73 -9.46 1.05
C ALA A 923 -34.61 -8.26 1.48
N TYR A 924 -34.79 -7.28 0.59
CA TYR A 924 -35.38 -5.99 0.94
C TYR A 924 -36.90 -6.08 0.95
N ASP A 925 -37.52 -5.84 2.09
CA ASP A 925 -38.98 -5.86 2.24
C ASP A 925 -39.64 -4.46 2.17
N GLY A 926 -38.84 -3.38 2.19
CA GLY A 926 -39.31 -1.99 2.21
C GLY A 926 -39.86 -1.44 0.89
N ALA A 927 -39.94 -0.11 0.80
CA ALA A 927 -40.57 0.58 -0.33
C ALA A 927 -39.66 0.68 -1.55
N ILE A 928 -40.21 0.38 -2.72
CA ILE A 928 -39.53 0.49 -4.01
C ILE A 928 -40.32 1.47 -4.89
N HIS A 929 -39.61 2.39 -5.55
CA HIS A 929 -40.17 3.24 -6.59
C HIS A 929 -39.60 2.83 -7.94
N SER A 930 -40.46 2.33 -8.81
CA SER A 930 -40.10 1.59 -10.02
C SER A 930 -40.48 2.31 -11.32
N GLU A 931 -40.41 3.65 -11.32
CA GLU A 931 -40.90 4.52 -12.41
C GLU A 931 -39.76 5.27 -13.14
N GLY A 932 -38.63 4.59 -13.38
CA GLY A 932 -37.47 5.10 -14.12
C GLY A 932 -36.36 5.67 -13.22
N TYR A 933 -35.22 6.01 -13.83
CA TYR A 933 -34.08 6.60 -13.13
C TYR A 933 -33.93 8.10 -13.45
N PRO A 934 -33.83 8.98 -12.44
CA PRO A 934 -33.70 10.42 -12.65
C PRO A 934 -32.57 10.83 -13.60
N ARG A 935 -31.43 10.12 -13.57
CA ARG A 935 -30.28 10.42 -14.44
C ARG A 935 -30.62 10.28 -15.93
N ASP A 936 -31.55 9.39 -16.28
CA ASP A 936 -31.85 9.05 -17.68
C ASP A 936 -32.76 10.10 -18.34
N ASP A 937 -33.38 11.00 -17.56
CA ASP A 937 -34.20 12.09 -18.09
C ASP A 937 -33.40 13.00 -19.04
N ALA A 938 -32.10 13.18 -18.76
CA ALA A 938 -31.18 13.96 -19.60
C ALA A 938 -30.93 13.34 -20.99
N LEU A 939 -31.18 12.02 -21.14
CA LEU A 939 -30.94 11.29 -22.40
C LEU A 939 -32.13 11.36 -23.37
N VAL A 940 -33.35 11.53 -22.85
CA VAL A 940 -34.60 11.50 -23.64
C VAL A 940 -35.32 12.86 -23.72
N GLY A 941 -34.93 13.82 -22.88
CA GLY A 941 -35.58 15.13 -22.79
C GLY A 941 -35.18 16.14 -23.89
N PRO A 942 -35.90 17.27 -24.00
CA PRO A 942 -35.59 18.36 -24.94
C PRO A 942 -34.13 18.86 -24.93
N PRO A 943 -33.43 18.94 -23.77
CA PRO A 943 -32.04 19.40 -23.72
C PRO A 943 -31.00 18.47 -24.35
N ALA A 944 -31.34 17.22 -24.67
CA ALA A 944 -30.39 16.20 -25.13
C ALA A 944 -29.61 16.63 -26.39
N GLY A 945 -30.28 17.29 -27.33
CA GLY A 945 -29.67 17.81 -28.55
C GLY A 945 -28.65 18.92 -28.28
N GLU A 946 -28.99 19.88 -27.41
CA GLU A 946 -28.10 20.98 -27.03
C GLU A 946 -26.89 20.46 -26.23
N ALA A 947 -27.11 19.50 -25.32
CA ALA A 947 -26.05 18.85 -24.56
C ALA A 947 -25.06 18.12 -25.48
N ARG A 948 -25.56 17.33 -26.46
CA ARG A 948 -24.72 16.70 -27.49
C ARG A 948 -23.83 17.70 -28.20
N GLU A 949 -24.41 18.80 -28.71
CA GLU A 949 -23.65 19.80 -29.43
C GLU A 949 -22.61 20.50 -28.55
N ARG A 950 -22.97 20.81 -27.30
CA ARG A 950 -22.07 21.39 -26.31
C ARG A 950 -20.88 20.46 -26.04
N THR A 951 -21.14 19.19 -25.75
CA THR A 951 -20.09 18.20 -25.44
C THR A 951 -19.17 17.97 -26.64
N ARG A 952 -19.72 17.87 -27.85
CA ARG A 952 -18.90 17.78 -29.07
C ARG A 952 -17.99 18.99 -29.25
N ARG A 953 -18.50 20.21 -29.01
CA ARG A 953 -17.68 21.43 -29.06
C ARG A 953 -16.59 21.41 -27.98
N LEU A 954 -16.91 21.04 -26.75
CA LEU A 954 -15.94 20.95 -25.63
C LEU A 954 -14.80 19.97 -25.92
N LEU A 955 -15.12 18.80 -26.50
CA LEU A 955 -14.12 17.78 -26.85
C LEU A 955 -13.40 18.08 -28.18
N GLY A 956 -13.73 19.18 -28.87
CA GLY A 956 -13.15 19.55 -30.16
C GLY A 956 -13.51 18.59 -31.29
N ILE A 957 -14.70 17.99 -31.23
CA ILE A 957 -15.23 17.05 -32.23
C ILE A 957 -15.91 17.85 -33.34
N GLY A 958 -15.52 17.58 -34.59
CA GLY A 958 -16.10 18.21 -35.77
C GLY A 958 -17.57 17.82 -36.00
N PRO A 959 -18.37 18.69 -36.65
CA PRO A 959 -19.81 18.45 -36.83
C PRO A 959 -20.14 17.19 -37.64
N ASN A 960 -19.24 16.77 -38.53
CA ASN A 960 -19.42 15.62 -39.43
C ASN A 960 -18.64 14.37 -38.99
N GLN A 961 -17.94 14.41 -37.85
CA GLN A 961 -17.16 13.26 -37.39
C GLN A 961 -18.07 12.23 -36.71
N ASN A 962 -17.78 10.96 -36.98
CA ASN A 962 -18.41 9.81 -36.36
C ASN A 962 -17.74 9.51 -35.02
N VAL A 963 -18.51 9.50 -33.93
CA VAL A 963 -17.96 9.36 -32.57
C VAL A 963 -18.30 7.99 -32.00
N ILE A 964 -17.30 7.23 -31.58
CA ILE A 964 -17.45 5.90 -30.99
C ILE A 964 -17.11 5.97 -29.50
N LEU A 965 -18.04 5.61 -28.62
CA LEU A 965 -17.74 5.41 -27.20
C LEU A 965 -17.26 3.98 -26.98
N TYR A 966 -16.00 3.80 -26.55
CA TYR A 966 -15.51 2.50 -26.10
C TYR A 966 -15.42 2.48 -24.57
N ALA A 967 -16.24 1.65 -23.93
CA ALA A 967 -16.37 1.60 -22.47
C ALA A 967 -16.38 0.15 -21.94
N PRO A 968 -15.23 -0.54 -21.91
CA PRO A 968 -15.14 -1.90 -21.40
C PRO A 968 -15.26 -1.96 -19.87
N THR A 969 -15.83 -3.04 -19.33
CA THR A 969 -15.92 -3.26 -17.89
C THR A 969 -14.61 -3.73 -17.27
N TRP A 970 -14.46 -3.42 -15.98
CA TRP A 970 -13.39 -3.94 -15.13
C TRP A 970 -13.41 -5.48 -15.04
N ARG A 971 -12.23 -6.10 -14.97
CA ARG A 971 -12.05 -7.53 -14.72
C ARG A 971 -11.32 -7.75 -13.41
N ASP A 972 -11.96 -8.44 -12.46
CA ASP A 972 -11.41 -8.67 -11.12
C ASP A 972 -10.09 -9.47 -11.17
N HIS A 973 -9.91 -10.37 -12.14
CA HIS A 973 -8.67 -11.15 -12.33
C HIS A 973 -7.49 -10.32 -12.87
N LEU A 974 -7.72 -9.11 -13.39
CA LEU A 974 -6.66 -8.19 -13.82
C LEU A 974 -6.26 -7.19 -12.71
N ALA A 975 -6.88 -7.28 -11.53
CA ALA A 975 -6.59 -6.43 -10.40
C ALA A 975 -5.16 -6.66 -9.89
N LEU A 976 -4.38 -5.59 -9.83
CA LEU A 976 -3.08 -5.56 -9.17
C LEU A 976 -3.23 -5.29 -7.66
N ASN A 977 -4.32 -4.62 -7.26
CA ASN A 977 -4.80 -4.44 -5.87
C ASN A 977 -6.25 -3.91 -5.88
N TYR A 978 -6.82 -3.67 -4.69
CA TYR A 978 -8.20 -3.19 -4.49
C TYR A 978 -8.54 -1.83 -5.16
N ARG A 979 -7.56 -1.10 -5.69
CA ARG A 979 -7.72 0.20 -6.37
C ARG A 979 -6.94 0.33 -7.69
N SER A 980 -6.37 -0.74 -8.23
CA SER A 980 -5.68 -0.66 -9.53
C SER A 980 -5.73 -1.97 -10.32
N ALA A 981 -5.99 -1.89 -11.63
CA ALA A 981 -5.83 -2.99 -12.59
C ALA A 981 -5.24 -2.46 -13.89
N LYS A 982 -4.78 -3.39 -14.72
CA LYS A 982 -4.56 -3.12 -16.14
C LYS A 982 -5.90 -2.98 -16.85
N MET A 983 -5.96 -2.11 -17.85
CA MET A 983 -7.12 -2.02 -18.73
C MET A 983 -7.24 -3.29 -19.57
N VAL A 984 -8.47 -3.71 -19.86
CA VAL A 984 -8.75 -4.81 -20.78
C VAL A 984 -8.41 -4.38 -22.20
N GLU A 985 -7.55 -5.14 -22.88
CA GLU A 985 -7.05 -4.82 -24.23
C GLU A 985 -7.68 -5.70 -25.33
N HIS A 986 -8.93 -6.18 -25.16
CA HIS A 986 -9.61 -6.95 -26.22
C HIS A 986 -9.78 -6.17 -27.52
N LEU A 987 -9.80 -4.83 -27.45
CA LEU A 987 -9.73 -3.93 -28.60
C LEU A 987 -8.42 -3.14 -28.55
N ASP A 988 -7.53 -3.37 -29.52
CA ASP A 988 -6.43 -2.46 -29.79
C ASP A 988 -7.00 -1.17 -30.42
N VAL A 989 -7.17 -0.15 -29.58
CA VAL A 989 -7.75 1.14 -30.01
C VAL A 989 -6.84 1.91 -30.98
N VAL A 990 -5.53 1.63 -31.01
CA VAL A 990 -4.62 2.24 -31.97
C VAL A 990 -4.83 1.61 -33.34
N ALA A 991 -4.87 0.27 -33.40
CA ALA A 991 -5.18 -0.43 -34.65
C ALA A 991 -6.60 -0.10 -35.16
N ALA A 992 -7.59 0.02 -34.26
CA ALA A 992 -8.93 0.45 -34.62
C ALA A 992 -8.97 1.88 -35.16
N SER A 993 -8.19 2.80 -34.56
CA SER A 993 -8.04 4.16 -35.06
C SER A 993 -7.48 4.18 -36.49
N GLU A 994 -6.45 3.38 -36.76
CA GLU A 994 -5.85 3.24 -38.09
C GLU A 994 -6.83 2.73 -39.15
N ALA A 995 -7.69 1.79 -38.78
CA ALA A 995 -8.65 1.19 -39.70
C ALA A 995 -9.88 2.07 -39.97
N LEU A 996 -10.33 2.87 -39.00
CA LEU A 996 -11.51 3.73 -39.13
C LEU A 996 -11.22 5.06 -39.85
N GLY A 997 -10.03 5.62 -39.67
CA GLY A 997 -9.59 6.85 -40.36
C GLY A 997 -10.09 8.16 -39.74
N ASP A 998 -9.69 9.28 -40.34
CA ASP A 998 -9.78 10.64 -39.78
C ASP A 998 -11.22 11.16 -39.56
N ASP A 999 -12.20 10.55 -40.22
CA ASP A 999 -13.63 10.87 -40.05
C ASP A 999 -14.17 10.36 -38.69
N TYR A 1000 -13.42 9.53 -37.98
CA TYR A 1000 -13.81 8.95 -36.69
C TYR A 1000 -13.09 9.58 -35.50
N VAL A 1001 -13.80 9.61 -34.37
CA VAL A 1001 -13.28 9.94 -33.03
C VAL A 1001 -13.63 8.79 -32.10
N ILE A 1002 -12.64 8.27 -31.37
CA ILE A 1002 -12.84 7.22 -30.36
C ILE A 1002 -12.73 7.86 -28.97
N LEU A 1003 -13.84 7.84 -28.22
CA LEU A 1003 -13.88 8.20 -26.80
C LEU A 1003 -13.57 6.96 -25.97
N LEU A 1004 -12.37 6.90 -25.41
CA LEU A 1004 -11.94 5.80 -24.55
C LEU A 1004 -12.34 6.07 -23.10
N ARG A 1005 -13.29 5.31 -22.58
CA ARG A 1005 -13.77 5.38 -21.19
C ARG A 1005 -13.31 4.16 -20.41
N GLY A 1006 -12.15 4.25 -19.77
CA GLY A 1006 -11.66 3.22 -18.87
C GLY A 1006 -12.41 3.20 -17.53
N HIS A 1007 -12.13 2.17 -16.72
CA HIS A 1007 -12.50 2.20 -15.30
C HIS A 1007 -11.59 3.18 -14.55
N ARG A 1008 -12.09 3.85 -13.52
CA ARG A 1008 -11.33 4.82 -12.69
C ARG A 1008 -10.07 4.25 -12.01
N PHE A 1009 -9.97 2.92 -11.93
CA PHE A 1009 -8.83 2.20 -11.36
C PHE A 1009 -7.91 1.61 -12.43
N ASN A 1010 -8.17 1.86 -13.72
CA ASN A 1010 -7.26 1.44 -14.78
C ASN A 1010 -6.03 2.35 -14.79
N SER A 1011 -4.84 1.77 -14.90
CA SER A 1011 -3.62 2.55 -15.14
C SER A 1011 -3.69 3.24 -16.50
N LYS A 1012 -3.44 4.57 -16.54
CA LYS A 1012 -3.35 5.31 -17.80
C LYS A 1012 -2.12 4.86 -18.59
N GLY A 1013 -2.30 4.59 -19.88
CA GLY A 1013 -1.20 4.35 -20.81
C GLY A 1013 -0.48 5.65 -21.19
N SER A 1014 0.76 5.56 -21.65
CA SER A 1014 1.49 6.69 -22.26
C SER A 1014 0.75 7.27 -23.46
N GLU A 1015 0.96 8.57 -23.76
CA GLU A 1015 0.43 9.27 -24.95
C GLU A 1015 0.46 8.36 -26.19
N ARG A 1016 -0.73 7.90 -26.62
CA ARG A 1016 -0.87 7.05 -27.81
C ARG A 1016 -0.81 7.97 -29.02
N SER A 1017 0.19 7.79 -29.87
CA SER A 1017 0.47 8.74 -30.97
C SER A 1017 -0.72 8.85 -31.92
N GLU A 1018 -1.29 10.05 -32.05
CA GLU A 1018 -2.33 10.37 -33.03
C GLU A 1018 -1.77 10.22 -34.44
N ARG A 1019 -2.36 9.35 -35.28
CA ARG A 1019 -1.97 9.26 -36.70
C ARG A 1019 -3.14 9.23 -37.69
N THR A 1020 -4.37 8.88 -37.28
CA THR A 1020 -5.57 8.87 -38.17
C THR A 1020 -6.88 9.22 -37.42
N ALA A 1021 -7.66 8.25 -36.90
CA ALA A 1021 -8.83 8.57 -36.07
C ALA A 1021 -8.39 9.16 -34.71
N ARG A 1022 -9.03 10.24 -34.26
CA ARG A 1022 -8.63 10.91 -33.01
C ARG A 1022 -9.08 10.07 -31.80
N ILE A 1023 -8.15 9.73 -30.91
CA ILE A 1023 -8.46 9.03 -29.65
C ILE A 1023 -8.48 10.06 -28.53
N ILE A 1024 -9.59 10.15 -27.80
CA ILE A 1024 -9.72 11.01 -26.62
C ILE A 1024 -9.95 10.09 -25.42
N ASP A 1025 -8.99 10.05 -24.50
CA ASP A 1025 -9.18 9.37 -23.20
C ASP A 1025 -10.11 10.23 -22.35
N VAL A 1026 -11.34 9.75 -22.14
CA VAL A 1026 -12.39 10.41 -21.36
C VAL A 1026 -12.63 9.67 -20.05
N THR A 1027 -11.66 8.90 -19.55
CA THR A 1027 -11.78 8.11 -18.30
C THR A 1027 -12.15 8.98 -17.10
N ASP A 1028 -11.63 10.21 -17.02
CA ASP A 1028 -11.87 11.16 -15.92
C ASP A 1028 -12.97 12.20 -16.25
N TYR A 1029 -13.63 12.12 -17.40
CA TYR A 1029 -14.73 13.03 -17.73
C TYR A 1029 -15.90 12.85 -16.73
N PRO A 1030 -16.44 13.92 -16.13
CA PRO A 1030 -17.30 13.77 -14.95
C PRO A 1030 -18.69 13.21 -15.26
N GLU A 1031 -19.29 13.55 -16.41
CA GLU A 1031 -20.68 13.21 -16.75
C GLU A 1031 -20.75 12.21 -17.92
N ILE A 1032 -21.25 10.99 -17.65
CA ILE A 1032 -21.34 9.93 -18.66
C ILE A 1032 -22.42 10.21 -19.69
N ASN A 1033 -23.52 10.87 -19.31
CA ASN A 1033 -24.63 11.17 -20.23
C ASN A 1033 -24.20 12.14 -21.34
N ASP A 1034 -23.30 13.07 -21.04
CA ASP A 1034 -22.71 13.96 -22.03
C ASP A 1034 -21.94 13.15 -23.11
N LEU A 1035 -21.18 12.11 -22.69
CA LEU A 1035 -20.46 11.22 -23.59
C LEU A 1035 -21.40 10.33 -24.41
N ILE A 1036 -22.44 9.76 -23.78
CA ILE A 1036 -23.49 8.98 -24.47
C ILE A 1036 -24.12 9.83 -25.58
N LEU A 1037 -24.52 11.06 -25.26
CA LEU A 1037 -25.15 11.98 -26.20
C LEU A 1037 -24.20 12.44 -27.30
N ALA A 1038 -22.91 12.59 -27.03
CA ALA A 1038 -21.90 12.96 -28.02
C ALA A 1038 -21.59 11.85 -29.05
N SER A 1039 -21.81 10.58 -28.70
CA SER A 1039 -21.44 9.41 -29.49
C SER A 1039 -22.49 8.97 -30.52
N ASP A 1040 -22.06 8.48 -31.68
CA ASP A 1040 -22.89 7.93 -32.75
C ASP A 1040 -23.08 6.41 -32.65
N ALA A 1041 -22.11 5.72 -32.03
CA ALA A 1041 -22.22 4.33 -31.65
C ALA A 1041 -21.40 4.05 -30.39
N ALA A 1042 -21.60 2.88 -29.78
CA ALA A 1042 -20.80 2.42 -28.65
C ALA A 1042 -20.27 1.00 -28.84
N VAL A 1043 -19.06 0.74 -28.35
CA VAL A 1043 -18.49 -0.59 -28.14
C VAL A 1043 -18.49 -0.85 -26.64
N LEU A 1044 -19.31 -1.82 -26.23
CA LEU A 1044 -19.55 -2.18 -24.85
C LEU A 1044 -19.27 -3.67 -24.65
N ASP A 1045 -19.24 -4.10 -23.40
CA ASP A 1045 -19.24 -5.50 -23.00
C ASP A 1045 -20.36 -5.70 -21.96
N TYR A 1046 -20.07 -6.32 -20.82
CA TYR A 1046 -21.01 -6.60 -19.73
C TYR A 1046 -21.50 -5.37 -18.95
N SER A 1047 -21.24 -4.14 -19.40
CA SER A 1047 -21.62 -2.90 -18.71
C SER A 1047 -23.14 -2.70 -18.64
N SER A 1048 -23.67 -2.21 -17.51
CA SER A 1048 -25.06 -1.72 -17.42
C SER A 1048 -25.30 -0.49 -18.29
N LEU A 1049 -24.24 0.21 -18.71
CA LEU A 1049 -24.29 1.37 -19.61
C LEU A 1049 -25.04 1.08 -20.93
N ARG A 1050 -25.14 -0.18 -21.35
CA ARG A 1050 -25.92 -0.59 -22.54
C ARG A 1050 -27.40 -0.24 -22.43
N PHE A 1051 -27.94 -0.20 -21.21
CA PHE A 1051 -29.34 0.19 -20.97
C PHE A 1051 -29.52 1.68 -21.16
N ASP A 1052 -28.60 2.50 -20.65
CA ASP A 1052 -28.64 3.95 -20.76
C ASP A 1052 -28.40 4.38 -22.23
N PHE A 1053 -27.39 3.81 -22.89
CA PHE A 1053 -27.06 4.12 -24.27
C PHE A 1053 -28.19 3.77 -25.24
N ALA A 1054 -28.94 2.68 -24.98
CA ALA A 1054 -30.07 2.27 -25.81
C ALA A 1054 -31.15 3.35 -25.93
N LEU A 1055 -31.32 4.22 -24.91
CA LEU A 1055 -32.30 5.32 -24.93
C LEU A 1055 -32.04 6.32 -26.08
N THR A 1056 -30.79 6.43 -26.55
CA THR A 1056 -30.45 7.29 -27.69
C THR A 1056 -30.97 6.76 -29.03
N GLY A 1057 -31.34 5.48 -29.11
CA GLY A 1057 -31.69 4.79 -30.35
C GLY A 1057 -30.50 4.46 -31.26
N ARG A 1058 -29.26 4.72 -30.82
CA ARG A 1058 -28.04 4.55 -31.62
C ARG A 1058 -27.47 3.13 -31.55
N PRO A 1059 -26.75 2.68 -32.59
CA PRO A 1059 -26.20 1.34 -32.64
C PRO A 1059 -25.15 1.08 -31.54
N MET A 1060 -25.13 -0.15 -31.04
CA MET A 1060 -24.14 -0.65 -30.09
C MET A 1060 -23.53 -1.94 -30.62
N VAL A 1061 -22.25 -2.17 -30.33
CA VAL A 1061 -21.50 -3.40 -30.60
C VAL A 1061 -21.03 -3.98 -29.27
N PHE A 1062 -21.18 -5.30 -29.08
CA PHE A 1062 -20.79 -6.00 -27.87
C PHE A 1062 -19.55 -6.86 -28.09
N LEU A 1063 -18.40 -6.46 -27.55
CA LEU A 1063 -17.15 -7.23 -27.61
C LEU A 1063 -17.05 -8.12 -26.36
N VAL A 1064 -17.35 -9.41 -26.52
CA VAL A 1064 -17.59 -10.34 -25.39
C VAL A 1064 -16.88 -11.70 -25.55
N PRO A 1065 -15.56 -11.72 -25.82
CA PRO A 1065 -14.81 -12.97 -26.06
C PRO A 1065 -14.80 -13.92 -24.85
N ASP A 1066 -15.05 -13.40 -23.65
CA ASP A 1066 -14.97 -14.10 -22.37
C ASP A 1066 -16.36 -14.33 -21.72
N LEU A 1067 -17.44 -14.36 -22.52
CA LEU A 1067 -18.80 -14.44 -21.98
C LEU A 1067 -19.08 -15.73 -21.19
N SER A 1068 -18.51 -16.86 -21.62
CA SER A 1068 -18.62 -18.14 -20.92
C SER A 1068 -18.07 -18.05 -19.50
N ASP A 1069 -16.90 -17.43 -19.37
CA ASP A 1069 -16.16 -17.32 -18.12
C ASP A 1069 -16.85 -16.30 -17.20
N TYR A 1070 -17.34 -15.20 -17.78
CA TYR A 1070 -18.05 -14.17 -17.05
C TYR A 1070 -19.39 -14.65 -16.47
N THR A 1071 -20.12 -15.48 -17.21
CA THR A 1071 -21.44 -15.97 -16.79
C THR A 1071 -21.37 -16.92 -15.59
N GLY A 1072 -20.28 -17.69 -15.46
CA GLY A 1072 -20.03 -18.61 -14.34
C GLY A 1072 -19.32 -18.01 -13.12
N GLY A 1073 -18.90 -16.74 -13.18
CA GLY A 1073 -18.09 -16.10 -12.14
C GLY A 1073 -18.86 -15.55 -10.93
N ILE A 1074 -18.14 -14.86 -10.03
CA ILE A 1074 -18.68 -14.28 -8.78
C ILE A 1074 -19.84 -13.29 -9.00
N ARG A 1075 -19.87 -12.60 -10.15
CA ARG A 1075 -20.91 -11.62 -10.50
C ARG A 1075 -21.78 -12.12 -11.65
N GLY A 1076 -22.47 -13.24 -11.44
CA GLY A 1076 -23.41 -13.81 -12.42
C GLY A 1076 -24.51 -12.83 -12.84
N PHE A 1077 -24.99 -12.95 -14.08
CA PHE A 1077 -26.09 -12.13 -14.60
C PHE A 1077 -27.43 -12.48 -13.95
N LEU A 1078 -28.29 -11.48 -13.74
CA LEU A 1078 -29.62 -11.65 -13.14
C LEU A 1078 -30.64 -12.28 -14.12
N TYR A 1079 -30.35 -12.20 -15.41
CA TYR A 1079 -31.13 -12.71 -16.54
C TYR A 1079 -30.18 -12.96 -17.72
N ASP A 1080 -30.68 -13.62 -18.77
CA ASP A 1080 -29.87 -13.93 -19.96
C ASP A 1080 -29.25 -12.65 -20.56
N TYR A 1081 -27.93 -12.66 -20.73
CA TYR A 1081 -27.21 -11.53 -21.29
C TYR A 1081 -27.60 -11.27 -22.75
N ALA A 1082 -27.79 -12.31 -23.56
CA ALA A 1082 -28.09 -12.20 -24.98
C ALA A 1082 -29.42 -11.50 -25.26
N ASP A 1083 -30.40 -11.67 -24.36
CA ASP A 1083 -31.69 -10.97 -24.38
C ASP A 1083 -31.56 -9.45 -24.16
N THR A 1084 -30.42 -9.02 -23.63
CA THR A 1084 -30.16 -7.62 -23.26
C THR A 1084 -29.02 -6.96 -24.04
N ALA A 1085 -28.60 -7.58 -25.15
CA ALA A 1085 -27.61 -7.07 -26.07
C ALA A 1085 -28.29 -6.70 -27.42
N PRO A 1086 -28.87 -5.50 -27.58
CA PRO A 1086 -29.59 -5.09 -28.80
C PRO A 1086 -28.66 -4.74 -29.98
N GLY A 1087 -27.59 -5.51 -30.19
CA GLY A 1087 -26.55 -5.31 -31.21
C GLY A 1087 -25.85 -6.63 -31.55
N PRO A 1088 -24.81 -6.61 -32.41
CA PRO A 1088 -23.98 -7.78 -32.64
C PRO A 1088 -23.13 -8.07 -31.40
N MET A 1089 -23.06 -9.35 -31.02
CA MET A 1089 -22.09 -9.87 -30.05
C MET A 1089 -20.94 -10.48 -30.85
N LEU A 1090 -19.72 -9.98 -30.61
CA LEU A 1090 -18.53 -10.25 -31.40
C LEU A 1090 -17.39 -10.69 -30.49
N ASP A 1091 -16.50 -11.53 -31.02
CA ASP A 1091 -15.41 -12.12 -30.25
C ASP A 1091 -14.05 -11.46 -30.55
N THR A 1092 -13.94 -10.72 -31.68
CA THR A 1092 -12.64 -10.15 -32.08
C THR A 1092 -12.69 -8.65 -32.40
N ALA A 1093 -11.55 -7.99 -32.24
CA ALA A 1093 -11.36 -6.59 -32.58
C ALA A 1093 -11.63 -6.31 -34.08
N GLU A 1094 -11.25 -7.23 -34.97
CA GLU A 1094 -11.45 -7.09 -36.41
C GLU A 1094 -12.94 -7.07 -36.78
N GLU A 1095 -13.75 -7.92 -36.14
CA GLU A 1095 -15.19 -7.92 -36.34
C GLU A 1095 -15.83 -6.62 -35.86
N VAL A 1096 -15.36 -6.09 -34.72
CA VAL A 1096 -15.80 -4.79 -34.19
C VAL A 1096 -15.50 -3.67 -35.19
N VAL A 1097 -14.25 -3.58 -35.67
CA VAL A 1097 -13.84 -2.58 -36.66
C VAL A 1097 -14.66 -2.70 -37.95
N ALA A 1098 -14.89 -3.92 -38.43
CA ALA A 1098 -15.70 -4.16 -39.62
C ALA A 1098 -17.16 -3.66 -39.43
N ALA A 1099 -17.75 -3.92 -38.25
CA ALA A 1099 -19.10 -3.45 -37.92
C ALA A 1099 -19.18 -1.91 -37.81
N LEU A 1100 -18.13 -1.26 -37.30
CA LEU A 1100 -18.08 0.20 -37.12
C LEU A 1100 -17.80 0.98 -38.40
N SER A 1101 -17.21 0.35 -39.42
CA SER A 1101 -16.83 1.01 -40.68
C SER A 1101 -18.01 1.56 -41.51
N ASP A 1102 -19.24 1.07 -41.26
CA ASP A 1102 -20.48 1.49 -41.92
C ASP A 1102 -21.61 1.62 -40.89
N LEU A 1103 -21.66 2.77 -40.21
CA LEU A 1103 -22.62 3.05 -39.15
C LEU A 1103 -24.07 3.09 -39.65
N ASP A 1104 -24.33 3.57 -40.87
CA ASP A 1104 -25.68 3.62 -41.45
C ASP A 1104 -26.25 2.21 -41.61
N ARG A 1105 -25.43 1.27 -42.10
CA ARG A 1105 -25.82 -0.14 -42.22
C ARG A 1105 -26.02 -0.78 -40.85
N LEU A 1106 -25.15 -0.48 -39.89
CA LEU A 1106 -25.25 -0.99 -38.52
C LEU A 1106 -26.56 -0.52 -37.86
N GLU A 1107 -26.85 0.78 -37.94
CA GLU A 1107 -28.08 1.38 -37.43
C GLU A 1107 -29.30 0.76 -38.10
N GLY A 1108 -29.33 0.70 -39.44
CA GLY A 1108 -30.45 0.14 -40.19
C GLY A 1108 -30.74 -1.33 -39.84
N ARG A 1109 -29.72 -2.11 -39.51
CA ARG A 1109 -29.88 -3.53 -39.14
C ARG A 1109 -30.43 -3.73 -37.72
N TYR A 1110 -30.08 -2.86 -36.78
CA TYR A 1110 -30.39 -3.07 -35.35
C TYR A 1110 -31.40 -2.09 -34.76
N ARG A 1111 -31.85 -1.08 -35.51
CA ARG A 1111 -32.85 -0.08 -35.07
C ARG A 1111 -34.09 -0.71 -34.43
N ASP A 1112 -34.73 -1.67 -35.10
CA ASP A 1112 -35.95 -2.31 -34.60
C ASP A 1112 -35.69 -3.14 -33.34
N ARG A 1113 -34.49 -3.73 -33.22
CA ARG A 1113 -34.08 -4.50 -32.02
C ARG A 1113 -33.86 -3.57 -30.83
N ILE A 1114 -33.27 -2.39 -31.04
CA ILE A 1114 -33.09 -1.36 -30.01
C ILE A 1114 -34.45 -0.80 -29.59
N ALA A 1115 -35.34 -0.51 -30.53
CA ALA A 1115 -36.69 -0.04 -30.22
C ALA A 1115 -37.48 -1.08 -29.39
N ALA A 1116 -37.42 -2.36 -29.76
CA ALA A 1116 -38.04 -3.45 -29.01
C ALA A 1116 -37.41 -3.61 -27.62
N PHE A 1117 -36.09 -3.46 -27.50
CA PHE A 1117 -35.38 -3.48 -26.22
C PHE A 1117 -35.86 -2.35 -25.29
N ASN A 1118 -35.93 -1.10 -25.78
CA ASN A 1118 -36.43 0.03 -24.99
C ASN A 1118 -37.89 -0.16 -24.59
N ALA A 1119 -38.75 -0.65 -25.48
CA ALA A 1119 -40.15 -0.93 -25.18
C ALA A 1119 -40.31 -2.02 -24.09
N LYS A 1120 -39.37 -2.97 -24.01
CA LYS A 1120 -39.38 -4.05 -23.01
C LYS A 1120 -38.79 -3.62 -21.67
N TYR A 1121 -37.65 -2.93 -21.68
CA TYR A 1121 -36.84 -2.69 -20.48
C TYR A 1121 -36.88 -1.25 -19.96
N GLN A 1122 -37.24 -0.27 -20.79
CA GLN A 1122 -37.04 1.16 -20.51
C GLN A 1122 -38.31 2.01 -20.74
N TYR A 1123 -39.51 1.39 -20.72
CA TYR A 1123 -40.77 2.07 -21.05
C TYR A 1123 -41.21 3.16 -20.05
N THR A 1124 -40.57 3.21 -18.88
CA THR A 1124 -40.76 4.22 -17.84
C THR A 1124 -39.83 5.44 -17.99
N GLN A 1125 -38.82 5.36 -18.87
CA GLN A 1125 -37.83 6.42 -19.10
C GLN A 1125 -38.37 7.46 -20.10
N ASP A 1126 -39.35 8.24 -19.66
CA ASP A 1126 -40.10 9.20 -20.47
C ASP A 1126 -39.65 10.67 -20.28
N GLY A 1127 -38.54 10.89 -19.58
CA GLY A 1127 -38.01 12.22 -19.29
C GLY A 1127 -38.64 12.90 -18.06
N LYS A 1128 -39.38 12.15 -17.24
CA LYS A 1128 -40.06 12.65 -16.04
C LYS A 1128 -39.80 11.79 -14.79
N ALA A 1129 -38.80 10.91 -14.81
CA ALA A 1129 -38.48 10.07 -13.66
C ALA A 1129 -38.10 10.90 -12.43
N THR A 1130 -37.37 12.00 -12.63
CA THR A 1130 -36.95 12.92 -11.57
C THR A 1130 -38.13 13.54 -10.82
N GLU A 1131 -39.14 14.01 -11.54
CA GLU A 1131 -40.36 14.60 -10.95
C GLU A 1131 -41.08 13.59 -10.06
N ARG A 1132 -41.28 12.37 -10.57
CA ARG A 1132 -41.96 11.29 -9.84
C ARG A 1132 -41.20 10.86 -8.59
N VAL A 1133 -39.88 10.77 -8.67
CA VAL A 1133 -39.02 10.44 -7.51
C VAL A 1133 -39.07 11.54 -6.45
N VAL A 1134 -38.99 12.81 -6.86
CA VAL A 1134 -39.05 13.94 -5.91
C VAL A 1134 -40.39 13.98 -5.19
N GLU A 1135 -41.50 13.85 -5.91
CA GLU A 1135 -42.84 13.78 -5.32
C GLU A 1135 -42.99 12.60 -4.36
N ALA A 1136 -42.45 11.43 -4.72
CA ALA A 1136 -42.55 10.21 -3.91
C ALA A 1136 -41.75 10.30 -2.60
N PHE A 1137 -40.57 10.94 -2.61
CA PHE A 1137 -39.66 10.94 -1.47
C PHE A 1137 -39.68 12.23 -0.63
N PHE A 1138 -39.85 13.41 -1.24
CA PHE A 1138 -39.75 14.69 -0.52
C PHE A 1138 -41.11 15.31 -0.16
N ASP A 1139 -42.18 14.97 -0.87
CA ASP A 1139 -43.49 15.63 -0.71
C ASP A 1139 -44.54 14.76 -0.01
N LYS A 1140 -44.35 13.43 0.03
CA LYS A 1140 -45.20 12.54 0.82
C LYS A 1140 -44.77 12.58 2.30
N HIS A 1141 -45.65 13.14 3.13
CA HIS A 1141 -45.62 13.10 4.59
C HIS A 1141 -46.39 11.90 5.14
#